data_AF-A0A2V9WZU2-F1
#
_entry.id   AF-A0A2V9WZU2-F1
#
_cell.length_a   1.000
_cell.length_b   1.000
_cell.length_c   1.000
_cell.angle_alpha   90.00
_cell.angle_beta   90.00
_cell.angle_gamma   90.00
#
_symmetry.space_group_name_H-M   'P 1'
#
loop_
_entity.id
_entity.type
_entity.pdbx_description
1 polymer ?
#
loop_
_entity_poly.entity_id
_entity_poly.type
_entity_poly.pdbx_seq_one_letter_code
_entity_poly.pdbx_strand_id
1 'polypeptide(L)'
;MRTWLASLAFQGRGIAQFEGVIRFAGVRTLSALAALFTVGVGTAMAQPEAGGEAALKLPNLRDVNFLNGRMDGHNLLLIGILFCIFGLGFGLAIYMRLKNLPVHRAMREISELIYETCKTYLVTQGKFILVLWAFIAVIIAAYFGWLAPVPDKPVALTLPIILAFSLIGIAGSYGVAWFGIRVNTFANSRTAFASLPGKPYPVYQIPLEAGMSIGMMLISVELLIMLFILLFVPRDYAGPCFIGFAIGESLGAAALRIAGGIFTKIADIGADLMKIVFKIKEDDARNPGVIADCTGDNAGDSVGPSADGFETYGVTGVALITFILLGVKNPIVQVQLLVWIFVMRVMMLVASAVSYFLNGAIAKAKYGNANEMNFEAPLTSLVWITSIVSIALTYLVSSIIIPDLGGDTSQWWKLASIISCGTLAGAVIPELVKVFTSTESRHVREVVTSAQEGGASLGILSGFVAGNFSGYWLGLSMVALMSIGYYFSTMGLAVAATMLAPAVFAFGLVAFGFLGMGPVTIAVDSYGPVTDNAQSVYELSLIEQVPNVVSEIKKDFNMTVDFDRSKHLLEENDGAGNTFKATAKPVLIGTAVVGATTMIFSIIMALTSGLTVNKENLSLLHAPFFLGLITGGAMIYWFTGASTQAVTTGAYRAVEFIKANIRLEGVTKASVSDSKKVVEICTKYAQKGMLNIFIAVFFATLAFAFVEPFFFVGYLISIAISGLYQAIFMANAGAAWDNAKKIVEVEFKQKGTPLHDATVIGDTVGDPFKDTSSVALNPVIKFTTLFGLLAVELAVTLTRDQGSTLTSGLALAFFVVSMLFVYRSFYGMRIGSDSTK
;
A
#
# COMPACT_ATOMS: atom_id res chain seq x y z
N MET A 1 -2.32 35.61 -4.45
CA MET A 1 -2.51 35.60 -2.97
C MET A 1 -3.81 36.31 -2.53
N ARG A 2 -4.08 37.57 -2.93
CA ARG A 2 -5.34 38.28 -2.55
C ARG A 2 -6.63 37.67 -3.11
N THR A 3 -6.61 37.10 -4.31
CA THR A 3 -7.76 36.38 -4.90
C THR A 3 -7.94 34.95 -4.36
N TRP A 4 -6.89 34.35 -3.79
CA TRP A 4 -6.95 33.04 -3.12
C TRP A 4 -7.47 33.17 -1.67
N LEU A 5 -7.10 34.26 -0.98
CA LEU A 5 -7.66 34.63 0.33
C LEU A 5 -9.14 35.07 0.23
N ALA A 6 -9.56 35.65 -0.91
CA ALA A 6 -10.95 36.06 -1.12
C ALA A 6 -11.93 34.87 -1.25
N SER A 7 -11.47 33.69 -1.67
CA SER A 7 -12.34 32.49 -1.72
C SER A 7 -12.50 31.82 -0.34
N LEU A 8 -11.64 32.14 0.64
CA LEU A 8 -11.78 31.74 2.04
C LEU A 8 -12.70 32.69 2.83
N ALA A 9 -12.93 33.91 2.32
CA ALA A 9 -13.68 34.96 3.02
C ALA A 9 -15.20 34.89 2.82
N PHE A 10 -15.73 34.01 1.96
CA PHE A 10 -17.17 33.86 1.73
C PHE A 10 -17.80 32.74 2.56
N GLN A 11 -17.54 32.76 3.87
CA GLN A 11 -18.36 32.19 4.94
C GLN A 11 -17.66 32.55 6.25
N GLY A 12 -18.37 33.20 7.19
CA GLY A 12 -17.85 33.58 8.52
C GLY A 12 -17.45 32.41 9.45
N ARG A 13 -16.98 31.30 8.90
CA ARG A 13 -16.55 30.07 9.59
C ARG A 13 -15.05 30.03 9.92
N GLY A 14 -14.22 30.84 9.27
CA GLY A 14 -12.77 30.84 9.48
C GLY A 14 -12.36 31.31 10.89
N ILE A 15 -13.01 32.35 11.42
CA ILE A 15 -12.72 32.91 12.76
C ILE A 15 -13.20 31.96 13.86
N ALA A 16 -14.40 31.37 13.72
CA ALA A 16 -14.94 30.40 14.68
C ALA A 16 -14.12 29.09 14.74
N GLN A 17 -13.54 28.66 13.62
CA GLN A 17 -12.61 27.52 13.60
C GLN A 17 -11.29 27.83 14.31
N PHE A 18 -10.78 29.05 14.13
CA PHE A 18 -9.57 29.52 14.83
C PHE A 18 -9.79 29.65 16.34
N GLU A 19 -10.93 30.22 16.76
CA GLU A 19 -11.34 30.26 18.17
C GLU A 19 -11.55 28.86 18.76
N GLY A 20 -12.11 27.93 17.98
CA GLY A 20 -12.29 26.53 18.37
C GLY A 20 -10.97 25.81 18.64
N VAL A 21 -9.93 26.09 17.84
CA VAL A 21 -8.58 25.54 18.02
C VAL A 21 -7.87 26.17 19.21
N ILE A 22 -8.01 27.48 19.42
CA ILE A 22 -7.46 28.17 20.61
C ILE A 22 -8.14 27.66 21.90
N ARG A 23 -9.45 27.34 21.85
CA ARG A 23 -10.18 26.71 22.96
C ARG A 23 -9.81 25.24 23.17
N PHE A 24 -9.62 24.46 22.11
CA PHE A 24 -9.27 23.04 22.18
C PHE A 24 -7.83 22.82 22.65
N ALA A 25 -6.88 23.57 22.10
CA ALA A 25 -5.52 23.54 22.58
C ALA A 25 -5.43 24.22 23.96
N GLY A 26 -6.24 25.23 24.26
CA GLY A 26 -6.04 26.06 25.45
C GLY A 26 -4.78 26.91 25.29
N VAL A 27 -4.88 28.19 25.62
CA VAL A 27 -3.75 29.15 25.50
C VAL A 27 -2.48 28.59 26.18
N ARG A 28 -2.63 27.86 27.30
CA ARG A 28 -1.51 27.24 28.03
C ARG A 28 -0.82 26.07 27.29
N THR A 29 -1.54 25.28 26.49
CA THR A 29 -0.94 24.14 25.77
C THR A 29 -0.30 24.61 24.46
N LEU A 30 -0.87 25.63 23.80
CA LEU A 30 -0.18 26.36 22.72
C LEU A 30 1.10 27.03 23.23
N SER A 31 1.09 27.59 24.45
CA SER A 31 2.30 28.13 25.09
C SER A 31 3.32 27.04 25.48
N ALA A 32 2.87 25.88 25.97
CA ALA A 32 3.75 24.75 26.29
C ALA A 32 4.33 24.06 25.04
N LEU A 33 3.56 23.98 23.95
CA LEU A 33 4.04 23.52 22.65
C LEU A 33 4.97 24.57 22.02
N ALA A 34 4.67 25.86 22.11
CA ALA A 34 5.59 26.92 21.73
C ALA A 34 6.91 26.87 22.54
N ALA A 35 6.87 26.40 23.79
CA ALA A 35 8.08 26.18 24.58
C ALA A 35 8.99 25.08 23.99
N LEU A 36 8.43 24.01 23.38
CA LEU A 36 9.22 23.04 22.61
C LEU A 36 9.93 23.68 21.41
N PHE A 37 9.27 24.64 20.73
CA PHE A 37 9.89 25.41 19.64
C PHE A 37 10.93 26.43 20.12
N THR A 38 10.98 26.76 21.42
CA THR A 38 12.03 27.61 22.02
C THR A 38 13.18 26.85 22.65
N VAL A 39 13.03 25.55 22.94
CA VAL A 39 14.06 24.70 23.56
C VAL A 39 15.04 24.11 22.52
N GLY A 40 14.69 24.15 21.23
CA GLY A 40 15.56 23.74 20.11
C GLY A 40 16.66 24.74 19.72
N VAL A 41 16.99 25.74 20.56
CA VAL A 41 18.10 26.68 20.30
C VAL A 41 19.43 26.01 20.65
N GLY A 42 19.74 24.91 19.97
CA GLY A 42 21.10 24.43 19.81
C GLY A 42 21.68 25.10 18.57
N THR A 43 22.86 25.72 18.69
CA THR A 43 23.61 26.29 17.57
C THR A 43 23.81 25.23 16.48
N ALA A 44 22.99 25.26 15.44
CA ALA A 44 23.24 24.51 14.21
C ALA A 44 24.50 25.09 13.59
N MET A 45 25.66 24.51 13.90
CA MET A 45 26.90 24.85 13.22
C MET A 45 26.72 24.45 11.75
N ALA A 46 26.92 25.44 10.88
CA ALA A 46 26.91 25.28 9.43
C ALA A 46 27.77 24.07 9.03
N GLN A 47 27.17 23.12 8.30
CA GLN A 47 27.87 21.96 7.75
C GLN A 47 27.89 21.99 6.22
N PRO A 48 28.91 21.37 5.59
CA PRO A 48 29.15 21.45 4.17
C PRO A 48 28.15 20.62 3.36
N GLU A 49 28.05 20.92 2.08
CA GLU A 49 27.17 20.26 1.10
C GLU A 49 27.37 18.74 1.07
N ALA A 50 26.39 18.00 1.59
CA ALA A 50 26.01 16.72 1.03
C ALA A 50 24.78 16.99 0.17
N GLY A 51 24.97 17.16 -1.14
CA GLY A 51 23.84 17.39 -2.05
C GLY A 51 22.82 16.26 -1.90
N GLY A 52 21.54 16.60 -1.70
CA GLY A 52 20.46 15.63 -1.55
C GLY A 52 20.31 14.69 -2.76
N GLU A 53 19.32 13.81 -2.76
CA GLU A 53 19.15 12.77 -3.81
C GLU A 53 19.11 13.32 -5.25
N ALA A 54 18.66 14.57 -5.43
CA ALA A 54 18.68 15.26 -6.72
C ALA A 54 20.11 15.57 -7.25
N ALA A 55 21.12 15.54 -6.38
CA ALA A 55 22.53 15.74 -6.74
C ALA A 55 23.25 14.41 -7.05
N LEU A 56 22.60 13.25 -6.86
CA LEU A 56 23.22 11.95 -7.10
C LEU A 56 23.71 11.82 -8.55
N LYS A 57 24.96 11.38 -8.67
CA LYS A 57 25.63 11.12 -9.95
C LYS A 57 25.87 9.63 -10.10
N LEU A 58 25.31 9.04 -11.15
CA LEU A 58 25.50 7.62 -11.41
C LEU A 58 26.93 7.32 -11.90
N PRO A 59 27.55 6.23 -11.42
CA PRO A 59 28.79 5.73 -12.01
C PRO A 59 28.53 5.26 -13.45
N ASN A 60 29.59 5.17 -14.25
CA ASN A 60 29.45 4.65 -15.61
C ASN A 60 29.29 3.13 -15.57
N LEU A 61 28.11 2.65 -15.94
CA LEU A 61 27.79 1.22 -15.90
C LEU A 61 28.63 0.39 -16.88
N ARG A 62 29.34 1.04 -17.80
CA ARG A 62 30.28 0.39 -18.72
C ARG A 62 31.66 0.11 -18.11
N ASP A 63 31.94 0.65 -16.93
CA ASP A 63 33.26 0.51 -16.29
C ASP A 63 33.52 -0.90 -15.74
N VAL A 64 32.47 -1.71 -15.57
CA VAL A 64 32.56 -3.07 -15.05
C VAL A 64 32.02 -4.07 -16.07
N ASN A 65 32.80 -5.11 -16.32
CA ASN A 65 32.38 -6.26 -17.12
C ASN A 65 31.85 -7.39 -16.22
N PHE A 66 30.77 -8.00 -16.66
CA PHE A 66 30.07 -9.11 -16.02
C PHE A 66 30.20 -10.38 -16.88
N LEU A 67 29.74 -11.52 -16.35
CA LEU A 67 29.74 -12.81 -17.06
C LEU A 67 31.14 -13.21 -17.57
N ASN A 68 32.15 -13.11 -16.71
CA ASN A 68 33.56 -13.39 -17.03
C ASN A 68 34.11 -12.55 -18.20
N GLY A 69 33.78 -11.26 -18.22
CA GLY A 69 34.31 -10.32 -19.21
C GLY A 69 33.55 -10.26 -20.54
N ARG A 70 32.42 -10.95 -20.66
CA ARG A 70 31.67 -11.05 -21.93
C ARG A 70 30.81 -9.83 -22.24
N MET A 71 30.33 -9.12 -21.21
CA MET A 71 29.38 -8.02 -21.37
C MET A 71 29.60 -6.96 -20.29
N ASP A 72 29.51 -5.69 -20.66
CA ASP A 72 29.47 -4.60 -19.69
C ASP A 72 28.08 -4.48 -19.01
N GLY A 73 28.04 -3.76 -17.88
CA GLY A 73 26.81 -3.60 -17.09
C GLY A 73 25.67 -2.93 -17.85
N HIS A 74 25.95 -1.96 -18.72
CA HIS A 74 24.92 -1.30 -19.52
C HIS A 74 24.26 -2.27 -20.51
N ASN A 75 25.07 -3.05 -21.25
CA ASN A 75 24.56 -4.04 -22.19
C ASN A 75 23.81 -5.19 -21.50
N LEU A 76 24.26 -5.60 -20.31
CA LEU A 76 23.53 -6.59 -19.52
C LEU A 76 22.14 -6.08 -19.10
N LEU A 77 22.04 -4.84 -18.65
CA LEU A 77 20.77 -4.25 -18.22
C LEU A 77 19.82 -3.94 -19.40
N LEU A 78 20.34 -3.71 -20.61
CA LEU A 78 19.51 -3.63 -21.82
C LEU A 78 18.74 -4.95 -22.06
N ILE A 79 19.33 -6.10 -21.75
CA ILE A 79 18.62 -7.39 -21.81
C ILE A 79 17.45 -7.40 -20.82
N GLY A 80 17.60 -6.75 -19.65
CA GLY A 80 16.54 -6.59 -18.65
C GLY A 80 15.26 -5.95 -19.19
N ILE A 81 15.38 -5.04 -20.18
CA ILE A 81 14.22 -4.43 -20.85
C ILE A 81 13.37 -5.50 -21.57
N LEU A 82 13.99 -6.52 -22.17
CA LEU A 82 13.25 -7.60 -22.84
C LEU A 82 12.39 -8.37 -21.85
N PHE A 83 12.89 -8.63 -20.64
CA PHE A 83 12.11 -9.28 -19.58
C PHE A 83 10.95 -8.42 -19.10
N CYS A 84 11.12 -7.10 -19.01
CA CYS A 84 10.01 -6.18 -18.72
C CYS A 84 8.96 -6.26 -19.83
N ILE A 85 9.37 -6.23 -21.11
CA ILE A 85 8.45 -6.38 -22.25
C ILE A 85 7.71 -7.72 -22.20
N PHE A 86 8.39 -8.83 -21.87
CA PHE A 86 7.74 -10.13 -21.70
C PHE A 86 6.75 -10.14 -20.53
N GLY A 87 7.06 -9.48 -19.41
CA GLY A 87 6.14 -9.35 -18.29
C GLY A 87 4.90 -8.51 -18.63
N LEU A 88 5.06 -7.40 -19.37
CA LEU A 88 3.94 -6.63 -19.93
C LEU A 88 3.11 -7.48 -20.91
N GLY A 89 3.78 -8.20 -21.80
CA GLY A 89 3.15 -9.10 -22.76
C GLY A 89 2.37 -10.21 -22.08
N PHE A 90 2.89 -10.78 -20.98
CA PHE A 90 2.19 -11.75 -20.14
C PHE A 90 0.93 -11.16 -19.53
N GLY A 91 1.02 -9.97 -18.93
CA GLY A 91 -0.13 -9.25 -18.38
C GLY A 91 -1.22 -9.03 -19.43
N LEU A 92 -0.85 -8.50 -20.60
CA LEU A 92 -1.76 -8.25 -21.72
C LEU A 92 -2.35 -9.54 -22.32
N ALA A 93 -1.59 -10.62 -22.38
CA ALA A 93 -2.08 -11.91 -22.87
C ALA A 93 -3.19 -12.45 -21.97
N ILE A 94 -3.02 -12.40 -20.64
CA ILE A 94 -4.07 -12.79 -19.69
C ILE A 94 -5.26 -11.83 -19.77
N TYR A 95 -5.04 -10.52 -19.88
CA TYR A 95 -6.11 -9.55 -20.10
C TYR A 95 -6.98 -9.93 -21.30
N MET A 96 -6.36 -10.25 -22.44
CA MET A 96 -7.07 -10.67 -23.65
C MET A 96 -7.80 -12.00 -23.45
N ARG A 97 -7.20 -12.95 -22.72
CA ARG A 97 -7.85 -14.22 -22.39
C ARG A 97 -9.08 -14.01 -21.52
N LEU A 98 -8.98 -13.26 -20.42
CA LEU A 98 -10.10 -12.97 -19.51
C LEU A 98 -11.23 -12.23 -20.21
N LYS A 99 -10.89 -11.25 -21.07
CA LYS A 99 -11.87 -10.52 -21.90
C LYS A 99 -12.70 -11.49 -22.77
N ASN A 100 -12.05 -12.48 -23.37
CA ASN A 100 -12.64 -13.42 -24.33
C ASN A 100 -13.22 -14.69 -23.70
N LEU A 101 -13.04 -14.92 -22.39
CA LEU A 101 -13.67 -16.03 -21.69
C LEU A 101 -15.20 -15.90 -21.72
N PRO A 102 -15.94 -17.02 -21.82
CA PRO A 102 -17.40 -17.02 -21.93
C PRO A 102 -18.03 -16.47 -20.65
N VAL A 103 -19.13 -15.73 -20.82
CA VAL A 103 -19.93 -15.17 -19.72
C VAL A 103 -21.36 -14.95 -20.20
N HIS A 104 -22.35 -15.28 -19.37
CA HIS A 104 -23.76 -15.01 -19.68
C HIS A 104 -24.07 -13.50 -19.67
N ARG A 105 -25.00 -13.05 -20.52
CA ARG A 105 -25.35 -11.62 -20.67
C ARG A 105 -25.69 -10.93 -19.34
N ALA A 106 -26.46 -11.60 -18.48
CA ALA A 106 -26.91 -11.03 -17.21
C ALA A 106 -25.74 -10.71 -16.25
N MET A 107 -24.72 -11.58 -16.18
CA MET A 107 -23.53 -11.35 -15.35
C MET A 107 -22.60 -10.32 -15.98
N ARG A 108 -22.51 -10.30 -17.31
CA ARG A 108 -21.71 -9.30 -18.05
C ARG A 108 -22.25 -7.89 -17.88
N GLU A 109 -23.56 -7.71 -17.88
CA GLU A 109 -24.19 -6.40 -17.67
C GLU A 109 -23.83 -5.82 -16.29
N ILE A 110 -23.78 -6.65 -15.25
CA ILE A 110 -23.37 -6.21 -13.91
C ILE A 110 -21.89 -5.83 -13.88
N SER A 111 -20.99 -6.64 -14.44
CA SER A 111 -19.56 -6.29 -14.42
C SER A 111 -19.23 -5.05 -15.25
N GLU A 112 -19.93 -4.80 -16.37
CA GLU A 112 -19.80 -3.54 -17.10
C GLU A 112 -20.39 -2.36 -16.31
N LEU A 113 -21.49 -2.54 -15.56
CA LEU A 113 -22.01 -1.51 -14.66
C LEU A 113 -21.01 -1.15 -13.55
N ILE A 114 -20.41 -2.16 -12.91
CA ILE A 114 -19.34 -1.97 -11.91
C ILE A 114 -18.13 -1.25 -12.55
N TYR A 115 -17.77 -1.62 -13.78
CA TYR A 115 -16.69 -0.93 -14.48
C TYR A 115 -17.03 0.55 -14.75
N GLU A 116 -18.23 0.88 -15.19
CA GLU A 116 -18.66 2.27 -15.42
C GLU A 116 -18.60 3.13 -14.14
N THR A 117 -18.98 2.57 -12.99
CA THR A 117 -18.87 3.27 -11.70
C THR A 117 -17.42 3.42 -11.27
N CYS A 118 -16.58 2.38 -11.44
CA CYS A 118 -15.14 2.45 -11.20
C CYS A 118 -14.45 3.52 -12.07
N LYS A 119 -14.81 3.62 -13.35
CA LYS A 119 -14.30 4.68 -14.25
C LYS A 119 -14.63 6.07 -13.72
N THR A 120 -15.87 6.26 -13.28
CA THR A 120 -16.33 7.54 -12.74
C THR A 120 -15.54 7.91 -11.48
N TYR A 121 -15.32 6.94 -10.58
CA TYR A 121 -14.48 7.08 -9.41
C TYR A 121 -13.03 7.45 -9.78
N LEU A 122 -12.37 6.66 -10.66
CA LEU A 122 -10.98 6.89 -11.03
C LEU A 122 -10.75 8.25 -11.68
N VAL A 123 -11.64 8.70 -12.59
CA VAL A 123 -11.54 10.04 -13.19
C VAL A 123 -11.64 11.13 -12.12
N THR A 124 -12.53 10.95 -11.15
CA THR A 124 -12.73 11.90 -10.06
C THR A 124 -11.53 11.92 -9.11
N GLN A 125 -10.94 10.75 -8.81
CA GLN A 125 -9.70 10.65 -8.05
C GLN A 125 -8.50 11.21 -8.80
N GLY A 126 -8.36 10.96 -10.10
CA GLY A 126 -7.28 11.51 -10.92
C GLY A 126 -7.26 13.04 -10.90
N LYS A 127 -8.44 13.68 -10.99
CA LYS A 127 -8.56 15.14 -10.81
C LYS A 127 -8.10 15.59 -9.42
N PHE A 128 -8.46 14.86 -8.37
CA PHE A 128 -8.05 15.17 -7.00
C PHE A 128 -6.54 14.98 -6.79
N ILE A 129 -5.95 13.91 -7.33
CA ILE A 129 -4.50 13.68 -7.33
C ILE A 129 -3.77 14.82 -8.02
N LEU A 130 -4.29 15.32 -9.16
CA LEU A 130 -3.70 16.49 -9.83
C LEU A 130 -3.77 17.78 -9.01
N VAL A 131 -4.81 17.95 -8.17
CA VAL A 131 -4.88 19.07 -7.23
C VAL A 131 -3.80 18.94 -6.14
N LEU A 132 -3.63 17.74 -5.57
CA LEU A 132 -2.55 17.47 -4.61
C LEU A 132 -1.17 17.62 -5.26
N TRP A 133 -1.03 17.17 -6.50
CA TRP A 133 0.20 17.32 -7.27
C TRP A 133 0.49 18.79 -7.55
N ALA A 134 -0.50 19.61 -7.92
CA ALA A 134 -0.28 21.04 -8.13
C ALA A 134 0.21 21.72 -6.85
N PHE A 135 -0.31 21.32 -5.68
CA PHE A 135 0.19 21.75 -4.39
C PHE A 135 1.65 21.33 -4.18
N ILE A 136 1.97 20.05 -4.35
CA ILE A 136 3.35 19.53 -4.22
C ILE A 136 4.30 20.14 -5.27
N ALA A 137 3.85 20.40 -6.49
CA ALA A 137 4.62 21.00 -7.56
C ALA A 137 5.03 22.44 -7.22
N VAL A 138 4.18 23.21 -6.54
CA VAL A 138 4.55 24.53 -6.00
C VAL A 138 5.67 24.40 -4.99
N ILE A 139 5.64 23.38 -4.14
CA ILE A 139 6.66 23.11 -3.12
C ILE A 139 7.96 22.65 -3.78
N ILE A 140 7.91 21.72 -4.73
CA ILE A 140 9.06 21.27 -5.53
C ILE A 140 9.69 22.45 -6.25
N ALA A 141 8.89 23.32 -6.87
CA ALA A 141 9.36 24.53 -7.53
C ALA A 141 9.97 25.53 -6.55
N ALA A 142 9.38 25.71 -5.37
CA ALA A 142 9.96 26.56 -4.34
C ALA A 142 11.32 26.01 -3.86
N TYR A 143 11.38 24.70 -3.64
CA TYR A 143 12.55 24.00 -3.14
C TYR A 143 13.68 23.96 -4.17
N PHE A 144 13.50 23.24 -5.28
CA PHE A 144 14.56 23.08 -6.31
C PHE A 144 14.74 24.30 -7.21
N GLY A 145 13.79 25.24 -7.21
CA GLY A 145 13.87 26.46 -8.01
C GLY A 145 14.64 27.59 -7.34
N TRP A 146 14.53 27.72 -6.01
CA TRP A 146 15.11 28.86 -5.27
C TRP A 146 15.91 28.47 -4.04
N LEU A 147 15.47 27.49 -3.25
CA LEU A 147 16.04 27.24 -1.92
C LEU A 147 17.21 26.27 -1.93
N ALA A 148 17.09 25.19 -2.69
CA ALA A 148 18.13 24.18 -2.90
C ALA A 148 18.20 23.77 -4.38
N PRO A 149 18.66 24.67 -5.28
CA PRO A 149 18.96 24.31 -6.65
C PRO A 149 19.91 23.12 -6.70
N VAL A 150 19.69 22.21 -7.66
CA VAL A 150 20.61 21.09 -7.87
C VAL A 150 22.00 21.65 -8.18
N PRO A 151 23.04 21.31 -7.40
CA PRO A 151 24.38 21.88 -7.58
C PRO A 151 24.91 21.68 -9.00
N ASP A 152 25.61 22.71 -9.49
CA ASP A 152 26.28 22.73 -10.80
C ASP A 152 25.36 22.49 -12.02
N LYS A 153 24.03 22.61 -11.87
CA LYS A 153 23.07 22.38 -12.96
C LYS A 153 22.08 23.54 -13.12
N PRO A 154 21.68 23.87 -14.36
CA PRO A 154 20.67 24.90 -14.58
C PRO A 154 19.31 24.48 -14.01
N VAL A 155 18.74 25.32 -13.15
CA VAL A 155 17.36 25.18 -12.63
C VAL A 155 16.35 25.03 -13.76
N ALA A 156 16.55 25.76 -14.86
CA ALA A 156 15.71 25.71 -16.05
C ALA A 156 15.63 24.32 -16.70
N LEU A 157 16.55 23.41 -16.37
CA LEU A 157 16.57 22.03 -16.84
C LEU A 157 16.15 21.05 -15.73
N THR A 158 16.69 21.18 -14.52
CA THR A 158 16.45 20.22 -13.43
C THR A 158 15.05 20.29 -12.86
N LEU A 159 14.48 21.49 -12.69
CA LEU A 159 13.13 21.63 -12.15
C LEU A 159 12.06 21.02 -13.08
N PRO A 160 12.05 21.29 -14.40
CA PRO A 160 11.14 20.60 -15.33
C PRO A 160 11.32 19.09 -15.33
N ILE A 161 12.54 18.57 -15.19
CA ILE A 161 12.80 17.12 -15.08
C ILE A 161 12.10 16.54 -13.85
N ILE A 162 12.31 17.12 -12.67
CA ILE A 162 11.71 16.62 -11.42
C ILE A 162 10.18 16.65 -11.53
N LEU A 163 9.61 17.75 -12.03
CA LEU A 163 8.16 17.87 -12.23
C LEU A 163 7.63 16.84 -13.25
N ALA A 164 8.32 16.66 -14.38
CA ALA A 164 7.92 15.68 -15.39
C ALA A 164 7.98 14.25 -14.85
N PHE A 165 9.06 13.86 -14.17
CA PHE A 165 9.18 12.53 -13.58
C PHE A 165 8.21 12.30 -12.43
N SER A 166 7.80 13.34 -11.69
CA SER A 166 6.70 13.20 -10.72
C SER A 166 5.35 12.90 -11.37
N LEU A 167 5.07 13.49 -12.54
CA LEU A 167 3.88 13.13 -13.31
C LEU A 167 3.99 11.72 -13.90
N ILE A 168 5.18 11.28 -14.32
CA ILE A 168 5.43 9.91 -14.77
C ILE A 168 5.19 8.91 -13.62
N GLY A 169 5.65 9.20 -12.41
CA GLY A 169 5.38 8.40 -11.21
C GLY A 169 3.89 8.24 -10.94
N ILE A 170 3.15 9.36 -10.94
CA ILE A 170 1.68 9.35 -10.79
C ILE A 170 1.02 8.55 -11.92
N ALA A 171 1.46 8.76 -13.18
CA ALA A 171 0.91 8.07 -14.33
C ALA A 171 1.17 6.56 -14.29
N GLY A 172 2.30 6.12 -13.72
CA GLY A 172 2.60 4.71 -13.46
C GLY A 172 1.60 4.07 -12.52
N SER A 173 1.48 4.58 -11.28
CA SER A 173 0.53 4.08 -10.28
C SER A 173 -0.93 4.13 -10.78
N TYR A 174 -1.32 5.26 -11.40
CA TYR A 174 -2.66 5.45 -11.92
C TYR A 174 -2.95 4.54 -13.13
N GLY A 175 -1.99 4.34 -14.03
CA GLY A 175 -2.13 3.47 -15.20
C GLY A 175 -2.29 2.01 -14.82
N VAL A 176 -1.49 1.52 -13.86
CA VAL A 176 -1.62 0.16 -13.32
C VAL A 176 -2.98 -0.02 -12.61
N ALA A 177 -3.45 0.99 -11.87
CA ALA A 177 -4.78 0.98 -11.25
C ALA A 177 -5.92 0.82 -12.28
N TRP A 178 -5.87 1.56 -13.40
CA TRP A 178 -6.82 1.41 -14.51
C TRP A 178 -6.80 0.00 -15.11
N PHE A 179 -5.60 -0.54 -15.32
CA PHE A 179 -5.42 -1.89 -15.83
C PHE A 179 -6.01 -2.92 -14.86
N GLY A 180 -5.70 -2.81 -13.57
CA GLY A 180 -6.19 -3.70 -12.51
C GLY A 180 -7.71 -3.76 -12.41
N ILE A 181 -8.38 -2.61 -12.37
CA ILE A 181 -9.85 -2.56 -12.34
C ILE A 181 -10.45 -3.28 -13.55
N ARG A 182 -9.90 -3.06 -14.75
CA ARG A 182 -10.48 -3.69 -15.95
C ARG A 182 -10.25 -5.19 -15.97
N VAL A 183 -9.08 -5.66 -15.53
CA VAL A 183 -8.79 -7.08 -15.37
C VAL A 183 -9.73 -7.71 -14.35
N ASN A 184 -9.92 -7.09 -13.19
CA ASN A 184 -10.79 -7.59 -12.13
C ASN A 184 -12.27 -7.64 -12.53
N THR A 185 -12.77 -6.60 -13.21
CA THR A 185 -14.15 -6.57 -13.73
C THR A 185 -14.40 -7.55 -14.88
N PHE A 186 -13.36 -7.96 -15.61
CA PHE A 186 -13.51 -9.14 -16.44
C PHE A 186 -13.57 -10.39 -15.57
N ALA A 187 -12.56 -10.61 -14.73
CA ALA A 187 -12.43 -11.82 -13.94
C ALA A 187 -13.66 -12.12 -13.07
N ASN A 188 -14.22 -11.14 -12.34
CA ASN A 188 -15.34 -11.35 -11.42
C ASN A 188 -16.56 -12.03 -12.08
N SER A 189 -17.00 -11.52 -13.23
CA SER A 189 -18.15 -12.05 -13.97
C SER A 189 -17.85 -13.39 -14.63
N ARG A 190 -16.59 -13.65 -15.01
CA ARG A 190 -16.20 -14.97 -15.54
C ARG A 190 -16.05 -16.00 -14.45
N THR A 191 -15.59 -15.62 -13.26
CA THR A 191 -15.57 -16.47 -12.06
C THR A 191 -16.99 -16.85 -11.65
N ALA A 192 -17.90 -15.85 -11.56
CA ALA A 192 -19.32 -16.09 -11.28
C ALA A 192 -19.94 -17.07 -12.29
N PHE A 193 -19.70 -16.86 -13.59
CA PHE A 193 -20.21 -17.75 -14.63
C PHE A 193 -19.57 -19.15 -14.60
N ALA A 194 -18.26 -19.23 -14.34
CA ALA A 194 -17.53 -20.49 -14.26
C ALA A 194 -17.87 -21.32 -13.01
N SER A 195 -18.53 -20.73 -12.01
CA SER A 195 -19.04 -21.46 -10.83
C SER A 195 -20.32 -22.25 -11.12
N LEU A 196 -21.08 -21.90 -12.16
CA LEU A 196 -22.38 -22.51 -12.49
C LEU A 196 -22.36 -24.04 -12.67
N PRO A 197 -21.30 -24.69 -13.19
CA PRO A 197 -21.18 -26.14 -13.20
C PRO A 197 -20.98 -26.82 -11.84
N GLY A 198 -20.79 -26.06 -10.76
CA GLY A 198 -20.42 -26.60 -9.44
C GLY A 198 -19.00 -27.14 -9.36
N LYS A 199 -18.06 -26.65 -10.19
CA LYS A 199 -16.66 -27.09 -10.19
C LYS A 199 -15.74 -26.06 -9.51
N PRO A 200 -14.92 -26.44 -8.52
CA PRO A 200 -14.11 -25.48 -7.77
C PRO A 200 -12.88 -24.94 -8.53
N TYR A 201 -12.22 -25.77 -9.34
CA TYR A 201 -10.93 -25.38 -9.95
C TYR A 201 -11.01 -24.13 -10.85
N PRO A 202 -12.01 -23.95 -11.75
CA PRO A 202 -12.17 -22.71 -12.52
C PRO A 202 -12.44 -21.48 -11.65
N VAL A 203 -13.16 -21.66 -10.53
CA VAL A 203 -13.49 -20.60 -9.57
C VAL A 203 -12.24 -20.11 -8.84
N TYR A 204 -11.25 -20.98 -8.64
CA TYR A 204 -9.90 -20.64 -8.17
C TYR A 204 -9.02 -20.02 -9.26
N GLN A 205 -9.02 -20.61 -10.46
CA GLN A 205 -8.02 -20.30 -11.48
C GLN A 205 -8.19 -18.89 -12.05
N ILE A 206 -9.42 -18.45 -12.29
CA ILE A 206 -9.71 -17.17 -12.95
C ILE A 206 -9.27 -15.97 -12.09
N PRO A 207 -9.59 -15.90 -10.77
CA PRO A 207 -9.07 -14.85 -9.91
C PRO A 207 -7.54 -14.85 -9.80
N LEU A 208 -6.90 -16.02 -9.72
CA LEU A 208 -5.44 -16.09 -9.68
C LEU A 208 -4.81 -15.59 -11.00
N GLU A 209 -5.38 -15.94 -12.15
CA GLU A 209 -4.95 -15.43 -13.46
C GLU A 209 -5.02 -13.90 -13.50
N ALA A 210 -6.12 -13.32 -13.01
CA ALA A 210 -6.31 -11.88 -12.90
C ALA A 210 -5.23 -11.22 -12.03
N GLY A 211 -5.01 -11.74 -10.82
CA GLY A 211 -3.99 -11.22 -9.91
C GLY A 211 -2.58 -11.29 -10.50
N MET A 212 -2.21 -12.41 -11.13
CA MET A 212 -0.89 -12.56 -11.77
C MET A 212 -0.71 -11.61 -12.96
N SER A 213 -1.76 -11.34 -13.72
CA SER A 213 -1.73 -10.34 -14.80
C SER A 213 -1.40 -8.95 -14.25
N ILE A 214 -2.05 -8.55 -13.17
CA ILE A 214 -1.84 -7.25 -12.51
C ILE A 214 -0.42 -7.17 -11.94
N GLY A 215 0.01 -8.19 -11.18
CA GLY A 215 1.34 -8.22 -10.58
C GLY A 215 2.47 -8.17 -11.60
N MET A 216 2.38 -8.94 -12.70
CA MET A 216 3.40 -8.92 -13.76
C MET A 216 3.42 -7.57 -14.49
N MET A 217 2.26 -6.98 -14.77
CA MET A 217 2.16 -5.67 -15.41
C MET A 217 2.79 -4.58 -14.52
N LEU A 218 2.39 -4.53 -13.25
CA LEU A 218 2.84 -3.54 -12.27
C LEU A 218 4.37 -3.48 -12.17
N ILE A 219 4.99 -4.63 -11.89
CA ILE A 219 6.45 -4.72 -11.69
C ILE A 219 7.20 -4.43 -12.99
N SER A 220 6.65 -4.86 -14.13
CA SER A 220 7.29 -4.61 -15.42
C SER A 220 7.23 -3.14 -15.82
N VAL A 221 6.14 -2.43 -15.55
CA VAL A 221 6.05 -0.97 -15.81
C VAL A 221 7.02 -0.22 -14.92
N GLU A 222 7.04 -0.51 -13.63
CA GLU A 222 7.92 0.15 -12.66
C GLU A 222 9.40 -0.09 -13.02
N LEU A 223 9.80 -1.35 -13.22
CA LEU A 223 11.17 -1.71 -13.54
C LEU A 223 11.61 -1.15 -14.89
N LEU A 224 10.72 -1.09 -15.88
CA LEU A 224 10.99 -0.47 -17.18
C LEU A 224 11.29 1.02 -17.03
N ILE A 225 10.53 1.75 -16.21
CA ILE A 225 10.77 3.18 -15.97
C ILE A 225 12.11 3.38 -15.25
N MET A 226 12.39 2.58 -14.23
CA MET A 226 13.68 2.64 -13.50
C MET A 226 14.88 2.30 -14.38
N LEU A 227 14.78 1.27 -15.21
CA LEU A 227 15.81 0.93 -16.21
C LEU A 227 15.95 2.03 -17.26
N PHE A 228 14.84 2.68 -17.65
CA PHE A 228 14.91 3.77 -18.61
C PHE A 228 15.69 4.97 -18.05
N ILE A 229 15.43 5.34 -16.79
CA ILE A 229 16.21 6.38 -16.08
C ILE A 229 17.68 5.96 -16.01
N LEU A 230 17.96 4.71 -15.67
CA LEU A 230 19.33 4.23 -15.46
C LEU A 230 20.16 4.16 -16.76
N LEU A 231 19.54 3.81 -17.90
CA LEU A 231 20.24 3.50 -19.14
C LEU A 231 20.23 4.64 -20.16
N PHE A 232 19.15 5.42 -20.24
CA PHE A 232 18.98 6.42 -21.30
C PHE A 232 19.05 7.87 -20.82
N VAL A 233 18.79 8.13 -19.54
CA VAL A 233 19.00 9.49 -19.00
C VAL A 233 20.49 9.69 -18.75
N PRO A 234 21.06 10.85 -19.13
CA PRO A 234 22.46 11.13 -18.82
C PRO A 234 22.72 11.02 -17.31
N ARG A 235 23.85 10.41 -16.94
CA ARG A 235 24.19 10.03 -15.56
C ARG A 235 24.11 11.16 -14.54
N ASP A 236 24.38 12.38 -14.98
CA ASP A 236 24.30 13.58 -14.14
C ASP A 236 22.85 14.02 -13.89
N TYR A 237 21.87 13.61 -14.69
CA TYR A 237 20.45 13.97 -14.52
C TYR A 237 19.58 12.83 -13.96
N ALA A 238 20.17 11.67 -13.63
CA ALA A 238 19.43 10.56 -13.08
C ALA A 238 18.88 10.81 -11.67
N GLY A 239 19.64 11.48 -10.79
CA GLY A 239 19.17 11.86 -9.45
C GLY A 239 17.86 12.66 -9.46
N PRO A 240 17.76 13.78 -10.23
CA PRO A 240 16.52 14.53 -10.40
C PRO A 240 15.36 13.70 -10.96
N CYS A 241 15.63 12.71 -11.82
CA CYS A 241 14.59 11.81 -12.33
C CYS A 241 14.08 10.86 -11.24
N PHE A 242 14.98 10.21 -10.50
CA PHE A 242 14.59 9.28 -9.43
C PHE A 242 13.80 9.98 -8.34
N ILE A 243 14.21 11.18 -7.91
CA ILE A 243 13.49 11.89 -6.87
C ILE A 243 12.12 12.39 -7.34
N GLY A 244 12.03 12.90 -8.57
CA GLY A 244 10.75 13.28 -9.17
C GLY A 244 9.81 12.08 -9.23
N PHE A 245 10.30 10.96 -9.76
CA PHE A 245 9.56 9.71 -9.88
C PHE A 245 9.07 9.20 -8.52
N ALA A 246 9.95 9.13 -7.53
CA ALA A 246 9.65 8.64 -6.19
C ALA A 246 8.62 9.52 -5.45
N ILE A 247 8.69 10.85 -5.59
CA ILE A 247 7.65 11.76 -5.06
C ILE A 247 6.31 11.50 -5.75
N GLY A 248 6.32 11.33 -7.07
CA GLY A 248 5.13 11.10 -7.89
C GLY A 248 4.40 9.81 -7.52
N GLU A 249 5.11 8.69 -7.51
CA GLU A 249 4.55 7.39 -7.16
C GLU A 249 4.06 7.36 -5.70
N SER A 250 4.80 7.97 -4.77
CA SER A 250 4.40 8.12 -3.35
C SER A 250 3.09 8.88 -3.20
N LEU A 251 2.95 10.01 -3.89
CA LEU A 251 1.73 10.80 -3.86
C LEU A 251 0.55 10.03 -4.48
N GLY A 252 0.77 9.37 -5.62
CA GLY A 252 -0.23 8.56 -6.29
C GLY A 252 -0.73 7.41 -5.41
N ALA A 253 0.19 6.65 -4.83
CA ALA A 253 -0.12 5.54 -3.94
C ALA A 253 -0.83 5.99 -2.65
N ALA A 254 -0.33 7.04 -1.97
CA ALA A 254 -0.97 7.56 -0.77
C ALA A 254 -2.41 8.01 -1.04
N ALA A 255 -2.64 8.76 -2.12
CA ALA A 255 -3.97 9.23 -2.48
C ALA A 255 -4.91 8.08 -2.86
N LEU A 256 -4.47 7.16 -3.72
CA LEU A 256 -5.30 6.04 -4.17
C LEU A 256 -5.60 5.06 -3.01
N ARG A 257 -4.63 4.77 -2.14
CA ARG A 257 -4.80 3.85 -1.01
C ARG A 257 -5.68 4.44 0.09
N ILE A 258 -5.43 5.68 0.51
CA ILE A 258 -6.20 6.31 1.60
C ILE A 258 -7.61 6.64 1.12
N ALA A 259 -7.76 7.33 -0.01
CA ALA A 259 -9.09 7.69 -0.49
C ALA A 259 -9.87 6.45 -0.95
N GLY A 260 -9.21 5.47 -1.58
CA GLY A 260 -9.80 4.19 -1.94
C GLY A 260 -10.29 3.42 -0.72
N GLY A 261 -9.44 3.29 0.31
CA GLY A 261 -9.79 2.65 1.58
C GLY A 261 -11.00 3.29 2.27
N ILE A 262 -11.00 4.63 2.38
CA ILE A 262 -12.15 5.36 2.95
C ILE A 262 -13.40 5.15 2.09
N PHE A 263 -13.28 5.21 0.75
CA PHE A 263 -14.39 5.01 -0.16
C PHE A 263 -15.02 3.61 0.01
N THR A 264 -14.20 2.55 -0.05
CA THR A 264 -14.69 1.17 0.02
C THR A 264 -15.42 0.93 1.33
N LYS A 265 -14.83 1.28 2.47
CA LYS A 265 -15.46 0.99 3.76
C LYS A 265 -16.65 1.90 4.09
N ILE A 266 -16.81 3.05 3.44
CA ILE A 266 -18.08 3.79 3.50
C ILE A 266 -19.19 3.02 2.77
N ALA A 267 -18.87 2.45 1.61
CA ALA A 267 -19.83 1.72 0.78
C ALA A 267 -20.21 0.38 1.43
N ASP A 268 -19.22 -0.39 1.86
CA ASP A 268 -19.33 -1.68 2.54
C ASP A 268 -20.22 -1.59 3.78
N ILE A 269 -19.81 -0.83 4.81
CA ILE A 269 -20.62 -0.61 6.03
C ILE A 269 -22.02 -0.04 5.68
N GLY A 270 -22.10 0.81 4.66
CA GLY A 270 -23.35 1.36 4.18
C GLY A 270 -24.31 0.29 3.66
N ALA A 271 -23.80 -0.66 2.89
CA ALA A 271 -24.55 -1.78 2.34
C ALA A 271 -24.83 -2.84 3.40
N ASP A 272 -23.84 -3.21 4.21
CA ASP A 272 -23.88 -4.31 5.16
C ASP A 272 -24.78 -4.06 6.36
N LEU A 273 -24.87 -2.81 6.84
CA LEU A 273 -25.83 -2.48 7.90
C LEU A 273 -27.29 -2.72 7.46
N MET A 274 -27.57 -2.81 6.17
CA MET A 274 -28.92 -3.15 5.69
C MET A 274 -29.29 -4.61 5.97
N LYS A 275 -28.30 -5.52 6.10
CA LYS A 275 -28.50 -6.91 6.54
C LYS A 275 -29.16 -6.95 7.91
N ILE A 276 -28.72 -6.09 8.82
CA ILE A 276 -29.26 -6.01 10.19
C ILE A 276 -30.60 -5.27 10.20
N VAL A 277 -30.68 -4.11 9.52
CA VAL A 277 -31.85 -3.22 9.56
C VAL A 277 -33.07 -3.84 8.86
N PHE A 278 -32.87 -4.47 7.70
CA PHE A 278 -33.94 -4.96 6.85
C PHE A 278 -33.98 -6.50 6.73
N LYS A 279 -33.03 -7.22 7.31
CA LYS A 279 -32.94 -8.70 7.26
C LYS A 279 -32.96 -9.25 5.82
N ILE A 280 -32.24 -8.54 4.94
CA ILE A 280 -31.99 -8.94 3.55
C ILE A 280 -30.69 -9.74 3.43
N LYS A 281 -30.50 -10.40 2.28
CA LYS A 281 -29.26 -11.12 1.97
C LYS A 281 -28.10 -10.14 1.77
N GLU A 282 -26.88 -10.65 1.93
CA GLU A 282 -25.67 -10.02 1.41
C GLU A 282 -25.80 -9.82 -0.11
N ASP A 283 -25.38 -8.65 -0.62
CA ASP A 283 -25.45 -8.27 -2.03
C ASP A 283 -26.84 -8.29 -2.68
N ASP A 284 -27.90 -8.10 -1.89
CA ASP A 284 -29.26 -8.03 -2.42
C ASP A 284 -29.39 -6.96 -3.53
N ALA A 285 -29.85 -7.37 -4.71
CA ALA A 285 -29.94 -6.49 -5.87
C ALA A 285 -30.84 -5.26 -5.67
N ARG A 286 -31.70 -5.25 -4.65
CA ARG A 286 -32.56 -4.10 -4.29
C ARG A 286 -31.83 -3.07 -3.44
N ASN A 287 -30.68 -3.40 -2.86
CA ASN A 287 -29.87 -2.49 -2.07
C ASN A 287 -29.02 -1.59 -3.00
N PRO A 288 -29.26 -0.27 -3.05
CA PRO A 288 -28.49 0.62 -3.93
C PRO A 288 -27.01 0.74 -3.55
N GLY A 289 -26.62 0.32 -2.33
CA GLY A 289 -25.25 0.34 -1.83
C GLY A 289 -24.33 -0.70 -2.47
N VAL A 290 -24.85 -1.84 -2.94
CA VAL A 290 -24.03 -3.00 -3.37
C VAL A 290 -23.15 -2.67 -4.58
N ILE A 291 -23.65 -1.89 -5.55
CA ILE A 291 -22.80 -1.45 -6.68
C ILE A 291 -21.67 -0.52 -6.21
N ALA A 292 -21.92 0.31 -5.19
CA ALA A 292 -20.89 1.16 -4.62
C ALA A 292 -19.86 0.34 -3.84
N ASP A 293 -20.30 -0.73 -3.19
CA ASP A 293 -19.45 -1.69 -2.50
C ASP A 293 -18.53 -2.41 -3.47
N CYS A 294 -19.06 -3.02 -4.54
CA CYS A 294 -18.24 -3.62 -5.60
C CYS A 294 -17.28 -2.62 -6.24
N THR A 295 -17.72 -1.36 -6.40
CA THR A 295 -16.84 -0.27 -6.87
C THR A 295 -15.72 -0.02 -5.87
N GLY A 296 -16.02 -0.13 -4.57
CA GLY A 296 -15.12 -0.04 -3.45
C GLY A 296 -14.03 -1.10 -3.47
N ASP A 297 -14.38 -2.37 -3.66
CA ASP A 297 -13.39 -3.46 -3.68
C ASP A 297 -12.38 -3.27 -4.82
N ASN A 298 -12.87 -2.78 -5.97
CA ASN A 298 -11.99 -2.39 -7.06
C ASN A 298 -11.15 -1.14 -6.71
N ALA A 299 -11.77 -0.11 -6.13
CA ALA A 299 -11.14 1.18 -5.84
C ALA A 299 -10.14 1.19 -4.67
N GLY A 300 -10.39 0.39 -3.64
CA GLY A 300 -9.61 0.32 -2.41
C GLY A 300 -8.77 -0.95 -2.34
N ASP A 301 -9.40 -2.10 -2.59
CA ASP A 301 -8.81 -3.41 -2.34
C ASP A 301 -8.05 -3.99 -3.55
N SER A 302 -8.30 -3.49 -4.76
CA SER A 302 -7.50 -3.82 -5.95
C SER A 302 -6.55 -2.69 -6.37
N VAL A 303 -7.08 -1.48 -6.54
CA VAL A 303 -6.27 -0.30 -6.92
C VAL A 303 -5.28 0.06 -5.83
N GLY A 304 -5.69 -0.03 -4.56
CA GLY A 304 -4.85 0.28 -3.43
C GLY A 304 -3.56 -0.53 -3.41
N PRO A 305 -3.61 -1.87 -3.36
CA PRO A 305 -2.41 -2.70 -3.38
C PRO A 305 -1.60 -2.56 -4.66
N SER A 306 -2.27 -2.30 -5.80
CA SER A 306 -1.57 -2.09 -7.06
C SER A 306 -0.74 -0.80 -7.05
N ALA A 307 -1.30 0.30 -6.54
CA ALA A 307 -0.59 1.58 -6.45
C ALA A 307 0.49 1.55 -5.34
N ASP A 308 0.16 0.97 -4.19
CA ASP A 308 1.07 0.76 -3.06
C ASP A 308 2.22 -0.19 -3.45
N GLY A 309 1.93 -1.27 -4.16
CA GLY A 309 2.94 -2.17 -4.73
C GLY A 309 3.87 -1.44 -5.68
N PHE A 310 3.34 -0.67 -6.64
CA PHE A 310 4.17 0.11 -7.58
C PHE A 310 5.17 1.02 -6.83
N GLU A 311 4.66 1.78 -5.87
CA GLU A 311 5.45 2.67 -5.02
C GLU A 311 6.46 1.91 -4.14
N THR A 312 6.07 0.77 -3.56
CA THR A 312 6.95 -0.05 -2.73
C THR A 312 8.19 -0.48 -3.52
N TYR A 313 7.99 -0.92 -4.76
CA TYR A 313 9.08 -1.35 -5.63
C TYR A 313 9.98 -0.18 -6.06
N GLY A 314 9.38 0.93 -6.48
CA GLY A 314 10.10 2.14 -6.87
C GLY A 314 10.94 2.70 -5.72
N VAL A 315 10.30 3.04 -4.61
CA VAL A 315 10.92 3.67 -3.45
C VAL A 315 11.98 2.77 -2.80
N THR A 316 11.74 1.46 -2.68
CA THR A 316 12.78 0.54 -2.16
C THR A 316 13.99 0.48 -3.09
N GLY A 317 13.75 0.50 -4.40
CA GLY A 317 14.81 0.58 -5.41
C GLY A 317 15.61 1.88 -5.31
N VAL A 318 14.93 3.03 -5.23
CA VAL A 318 15.55 4.35 -5.06
C VAL A 318 16.35 4.41 -3.76
N ALA A 319 15.80 3.90 -2.64
CA ALA A 319 16.48 3.85 -1.35
C ALA A 319 17.80 3.07 -1.42
N LEU A 320 17.81 1.90 -2.09
CA LEU A 320 19.04 1.12 -2.27
C LEU A 320 20.04 1.80 -3.21
N ILE A 321 19.57 2.44 -4.28
CA ILE A 321 20.43 3.22 -5.19
C ILE A 321 21.09 4.36 -4.40
N THR A 322 20.32 5.16 -3.68
CA THR A 322 20.82 6.24 -2.82
C THR A 322 21.82 5.70 -1.81
N PHE A 323 21.50 4.60 -1.12
CA PHE A 323 22.41 3.99 -0.17
C PHE A 323 23.72 3.56 -0.83
N ILE A 324 23.68 2.88 -1.97
CA ILE A 324 24.90 2.45 -2.67
C ILE A 324 25.76 3.66 -3.03
N LEU A 325 25.17 4.72 -3.57
CA LEU A 325 25.92 5.89 -4.01
C LEU A 325 26.54 6.70 -2.86
N LEU A 326 25.88 6.76 -1.70
CA LEU A 326 26.35 7.51 -0.54
C LEU A 326 27.21 6.66 0.43
N GLY A 327 26.89 5.37 0.55
CA GLY A 327 27.46 4.45 1.52
C GLY A 327 28.65 3.65 1.01
N VAL A 328 28.82 3.48 -0.30
CA VAL A 328 29.92 2.72 -0.92
C VAL A 328 30.90 3.69 -1.57
N LYS A 329 32.16 3.68 -1.14
CA LYS A 329 33.17 4.65 -1.63
C LYS A 329 33.79 4.28 -2.98
N ASN A 330 33.88 2.98 -3.29
CA ASN A 330 34.51 2.50 -4.51
C ASN A 330 33.52 2.49 -5.69
N PRO A 331 33.74 3.29 -6.76
CA PRO A 331 32.83 3.35 -7.91
C PRO A 331 32.64 2.02 -8.65
N ILE A 332 33.67 1.15 -8.67
CA ILE A 332 33.57 -0.18 -9.29
C ILE A 332 32.55 -1.04 -8.51
N VAL A 333 32.64 -1.04 -7.18
CA VAL A 333 31.71 -1.77 -6.32
C VAL A 333 30.31 -1.18 -6.42
N GLN A 334 30.17 0.14 -6.55
CA GLN A 334 28.87 0.77 -6.82
C GLN A 334 28.23 0.20 -8.10
N VAL A 335 28.96 0.13 -9.21
CA VAL A 335 28.45 -0.45 -10.47
C VAL A 335 28.08 -1.93 -10.29
N GLN A 336 28.93 -2.71 -9.62
CA GLN A 336 28.66 -4.13 -9.33
C GLN A 336 27.33 -4.31 -8.59
N LEU A 337 27.12 -3.56 -7.50
CA LEU A 337 25.90 -3.64 -6.69
C LEU A 337 24.67 -3.12 -7.43
N LEU A 338 24.78 -1.99 -8.15
CA LEU A 338 23.68 -1.42 -8.93
C LEU A 338 23.20 -2.38 -10.03
N VAL A 339 24.13 -2.92 -10.83
CA VAL A 339 23.77 -3.89 -11.87
C VAL A 339 23.17 -5.15 -11.23
N TRP A 340 23.75 -5.65 -10.14
CA TRP A 340 23.27 -6.83 -9.43
C TRP A 340 21.83 -6.66 -8.91
N ILE A 341 21.49 -5.56 -8.23
CA ILE A 341 20.12 -5.36 -7.72
C ILE A 341 19.11 -5.29 -8.87
N PHE A 342 19.44 -4.65 -10.00
CA PHE A 342 18.52 -4.59 -11.15
C PHE A 342 18.37 -5.95 -11.84
N VAL A 343 19.45 -6.72 -11.97
CA VAL A 343 19.38 -8.10 -12.47
C VAL A 343 18.53 -8.96 -11.52
N MET A 344 18.65 -8.78 -10.21
CA MET A 344 17.79 -9.49 -9.24
C MET A 344 16.31 -9.16 -9.45
N ARG A 345 15.95 -7.89 -9.67
CA ARG A 345 14.56 -7.49 -9.96
C ARG A 345 14.01 -8.16 -11.23
N VAL A 346 14.83 -8.24 -12.27
CA VAL A 346 14.47 -8.97 -13.50
C VAL A 346 14.25 -10.45 -13.21
N MET A 347 15.13 -11.06 -12.42
CA MET A 347 15.02 -12.48 -12.06
C MET A 347 13.80 -12.79 -11.20
N MET A 348 13.31 -11.85 -10.39
CA MET A 348 12.07 -12.00 -9.62
C MET A 348 10.82 -12.12 -10.53
N LEU A 349 10.80 -11.43 -11.68
CA LEU A 349 9.74 -11.62 -12.70
C LEU A 349 9.76 -13.05 -13.26
N VAL A 350 10.97 -13.55 -13.57
CA VAL A 350 11.16 -14.91 -14.08
C VAL A 350 10.77 -15.95 -13.04
N ALA A 351 11.21 -15.78 -11.79
CA ALA A 351 10.88 -16.65 -10.67
C ALA A 351 9.37 -16.75 -10.46
N SER A 352 8.67 -15.61 -10.53
CA SER A 352 7.22 -15.53 -10.38
C SER A 352 6.48 -16.22 -11.53
N ALA A 353 6.91 -16.01 -12.78
CA ALA A 353 6.32 -16.65 -13.94
C ALA A 353 6.49 -18.19 -13.90
N VAL A 354 7.71 -18.67 -13.62
CA VAL A 354 8.01 -20.11 -13.50
C VAL A 354 7.17 -20.74 -12.39
N SER A 355 7.10 -20.08 -11.23
CA SER A 355 6.36 -20.58 -10.07
C SER A 355 4.86 -20.61 -10.31
N TYR A 356 4.32 -19.60 -11.01
CA TYR A 356 2.92 -19.57 -11.43
C TYR A 356 2.57 -20.77 -12.32
N PHE A 357 3.37 -21.05 -13.37
CA PHE A 357 3.11 -22.18 -14.25
C PHE A 357 3.28 -23.53 -13.55
N LEU A 358 4.30 -23.66 -12.70
CA LEU A 358 4.54 -24.87 -11.91
C LEU A 358 3.38 -25.14 -10.94
N ASN A 359 2.97 -24.12 -10.17
CA ASN A 359 1.83 -24.22 -9.26
C ASN A 359 0.53 -24.51 -10.02
N GLY A 360 0.32 -23.87 -11.17
CA GLY A 360 -0.82 -24.12 -12.04
C GLY A 360 -0.88 -25.57 -12.52
N ALA A 361 0.25 -26.17 -12.90
CA ALA A 361 0.32 -27.57 -13.30
C ALA A 361 -0.01 -28.52 -12.13
N ILE A 362 0.54 -28.26 -10.94
CA ILE A 362 0.29 -29.05 -9.72
C ILE A 362 -1.18 -28.93 -9.31
N ALA A 363 -1.73 -27.71 -9.24
CA ALA A 363 -3.12 -27.46 -8.88
C ALA A 363 -4.08 -28.10 -9.89
N LYS A 364 -3.78 -28.03 -11.20
CA LYS A 364 -4.59 -28.68 -12.24
C LYS A 364 -4.57 -30.20 -12.12
N ALA A 365 -3.40 -30.79 -11.85
CA ALA A 365 -3.26 -32.23 -11.68
C ALA A 365 -4.04 -32.74 -10.47
N LYS A 366 -4.06 -31.96 -9.37
CA LYS A 366 -4.74 -32.34 -8.12
C LYS A 366 -6.24 -32.04 -8.12
N TYR A 367 -6.64 -30.88 -8.62
CA TYR A 367 -8.01 -30.36 -8.45
C TYR A 367 -8.81 -30.22 -9.76
N GLY A 368 -8.22 -30.44 -10.93
CA GLY A 368 -8.89 -30.19 -12.22
C GLY A 368 -10.19 -30.98 -12.42
N ASN A 369 -10.31 -32.15 -11.79
CA ASN A 369 -11.51 -32.99 -11.78
C ASN A 369 -12.05 -33.23 -10.36
N ALA A 370 -11.56 -32.52 -9.36
CA ALA A 370 -12.01 -32.68 -7.99
C ALA A 370 -13.37 -31.96 -7.79
N ASN A 371 -14.24 -32.56 -6.99
CA ASN A 371 -15.51 -31.94 -6.61
C ASN A 371 -15.36 -30.99 -5.41
N GLU A 372 -14.30 -31.18 -4.61
CA GLU A 372 -13.96 -30.39 -3.42
C GLU A 372 -12.54 -29.83 -3.54
N MET A 373 -12.32 -28.63 -3.01
CA MET A 373 -11.03 -27.96 -3.08
C MET A 373 -10.91 -26.95 -1.94
N ASN A 374 -9.88 -27.10 -1.11
CA ASN A 374 -9.46 -26.01 -0.24
C ASN A 374 -8.78 -24.93 -1.11
N PHE A 375 -9.42 -23.78 -1.23
CA PHE A 375 -8.93 -22.64 -2.03
C PHE A 375 -7.66 -22.00 -1.47
N GLU A 376 -7.39 -22.11 -0.16
CA GLU A 376 -6.17 -21.58 0.46
C GLU A 376 -4.92 -22.42 0.15
N ALA A 377 -5.08 -23.73 -0.06
CA ALA A 377 -3.97 -24.66 -0.26
C ALA A 377 -3.10 -24.34 -1.50
N PRO A 378 -3.65 -24.13 -2.71
CA PRO A 378 -2.84 -23.83 -3.89
C PRO A 378 -2.29 -22.38 -3.91
N LEU A 379 -2.93 -21.44 -3.19
CA LEU A 379 -2.40 -20.09 -2.97
C LEU A 379 -1.19 -20.14 -2.03
N THR A 380 -1.29 -20.89 -0.93
CA THR A 380 -0.17 -21.17 -0.02
C THR A 380 0.99 -21.83 -0.77
N SER A 381 0.68 -22.86 -1.58
CA SER A 381 1.65 -23.56 -2.41
C SER A 381 2.36 -22.61 -3.37
N LEU A 382 1.65 -21.67 -4.00
CA LEU A 382 2.26 -20.67 -4.88
C LEU A 382 3.29 -19.82 -4.15
N VAL A 383 2.96 -19.32 -2.95
CA VAL A 383 3.86 -18.49 -2.14
C VAL A 383 5.13 -19.27 -1.77
N TRP A 384 5.00 -20.51 -1.32
CA TRP A 384 6.16 -21.35 -0.96
C TRP A 384 7.01 -21.76 -2.16
N ILE A 385 6.39 -22.18 -3.26
CA ILE A 385 7.11 -22.53 -4.50
C ILE A 385 7.89 -21.30 -4.97
N THR A 386 7.25 -20.13 -5.00
CA THR A 386 7.91 -18.89 -5.44
C THR A 386 9.06 -18.50 -4.52
N SER A 387 8.91 -18.69 -3.21
CA SER A 387 9.99 -18.42 -2.25
C SER A 387 11.20 -19.31 -2.50
N ILE A 388 10.98 -20.62 -2.65
CA ILE A 388 12.05 -21.60 -2.88
C ILE A 388 12.76 -21.33 -4.22
N VAL A 389 11.98 -21.11 -5.29
CA VAL A 389 12.52 -20.80 -6.62
C VAL A 389 13.29 -19.48 -6.60
N SER A 390 12.73 -18.43 -5.97
CA SER A 390 13.37 -17.12 -5.87
C SER A 390 14.66 -17.17 -5.05
N ILE A 391 14.71 -17.89 -3.93
CA ILE A 391 15.93 -18.11 -3.13
C ILE A 391 16.98 -18.87 -3.96
N ALA A 392 16.62 -19.98 -4.61
CA ALA A 392 17.55 -20.74 -5.44
C ALA A 392 18.14 -19.90 -6.57
N LEU A 393 17.30 -19.12 -7.26
CA LEU A 393 17.74 -18.19 -8.30
C LEU A 393 18.59 -17.04 -7.73
N THR A 394 18.30 -16.55 -6.52
CA THR A 394 19.09 -15.51 -5.86
C THR A 394 20.53 -15.96 -5.62
N TYR A 395 20.74 -17.21 -5.15
CA TYR A 395 22.10 -17.75 -5.01
C TYR A 395 22.77 -17.97 -6.35
N LEU A 396 22.06 -18.56 -7.32
CA LEU A 396 22.60 -18.83 -8.66
C LEU A 396 23.02 -17.54 -9.38
N VAL A 397 22.16 -16.52 -9.35
CA VAL A 397 22.40 -15.25 -10.04
C VAL A 397 23.48 -14.46 -9.32
N SER A 398 23.51 -14.46 -7.98
CA SER A 398 24.57 -13.77 -7.24
C SER A 398 25.95 -14.36 -7.55
N SER A 399 26.08 -15.70 -7.63
CA SER A 399 27.36 -16.34 -7.96
C SER A 399 27.83 -16.06 -9.39
N ILE A 400 26.90 -15.77 -10.31
CA ILE A 400 27.22 -15.47 -11.72
C ILE A 400 27.52 -13.98 -11.93
N ILE A 401 26.76 -13.09 -11.28
CA ILE A 401 26.80 -11.65 -11.54
C ILE A 401 27.83 -10.94 -10.66
N ILE A 402 27.99 -11.34 -9.40
CA ILE A 402 28.97 -10.74 -8.48
C ILE A 402 29.89 -11.79 -7.84
N PRO A 403 30.53 -12.70 -8.61
CA PRO A 403 31.38 -13.77 -8.06
C PRO A 403 32.52 -13.24 -7.18
N ASP A 404 32.99 -12.02 -7.47
CA ASP A 404 33.94 -11.25 -6.68
C ASP A 404 33.36 -9.86 -6.42
N LEU A 405 33.38 -9.43 -5.17
CA LEU A 405 32.97 -8.08 -4.76
C LEU A 405 34.14 -7.41 -4.04
N GLY A 406 34.76 -6.43 -4.68
CA GLY A 406 35.88 -5.69 -4.10
C GLY A 406 37.08 -6.57 -3.71
N GLY A 407 37.32 -7.68 -4.43
CA GLY A 407 38.41 -8.63 -4.15
C GLY A 407 38.06 -9.73 -3.14
N ASP A 408 36.82 -9.80 -2.66
CA ASP A 408 36.33 -10.89 -1.81
C ASP A 408 35.32 -11.78 -2.56
N THR A 409 35.72 -13.03 -2.82
CA THR A 409 34.94 -14.05 -3.53
C THR A 409 33.88 -14.73 -2.67
N SER A 410 33.77 -14.36 -1.39
CA SER A 410 32.79 -14.90 -0.46
C SER A 410 31.57 -14.01 -0.25
N GLN A 411 31.55 -12.78 -0.79
CA GLN A 411 30.44 -11.84 -0.53
C GLN A 411 29.14 -12.17 -1.26
N TRP A 412 29.21 -12.78 -2.44
CA TRP A 412 28.01 -13.06 -3.25
C TRP A 412 26.97 -13.90 -2.50
N TRP A 413 27.41 -14.94 -1.77
CA TRP A 413 26.49 -15.83 -1.06
C TRP A 413 25.99 -15.19 0.24
N LYS A 414 26.77 -14.30 0.86
CA LYS A 414 26.35 -13.53 2.05
C LYS A 414 25.24 -12.55 1.67
N LEU A 415 25.43 -11.80 0.58
CA LEU A 415 24.41 -10.91 0.02
C LEU A 415 23.17 -11.68 -0.44
N ALA A 416 23.35 -12.85 -1.08
CA ALA A 416 22.25 -13.75 -1.41
C ALA A 416 21.49 -14.23 -0.17
N SER A 417 22.18 -14.59 0.92
CA SER A 417 21.55 -14.98 2.19
C SER A 417 20.72 -13.85 2.78
N ILE A 418 21.21 -12.60 2.72
CA ILE A 418 20.50 -11.43 3.23
C ILE A 418 19.19 -11.21 2.45
N ILE A 419 19.24 -11.19 1.11
CA ILE A 419 18.02 -11.11 0.27
C ILE A 419 17.09 -12.29 0.58
N SER A 420 17.64 -13.50 0.72
CA SER A 420 16.85 -14.70 0.99
C SER A 420 16.12 -14.64 2.33
N CYS A 421 16.64 -13.93 3.33
CA CYS A 421 15.90 -13.68 4.59
C CYS A 421 14.64 -12.87 4.34
N GLY A 422 14.70 -11.87 3.45
CA GLY A 422 13.54 -11.11 3.02
C GLY A 422 12.56 -11.95 2.20
N THR A 423 13.05 -12.74 1.24
CA THR A 423 12.21 -13.62 0.42
C THR A 423 11.48 -14.64 1.30
N LEU A 424 12.19 -15.21 2.27
CA LEU A 424 11.62 -16.13 3.25
C LEU A 424 10.55 -15.47 4.12
N ALA A 425 10.72 -14.19 4.47
CA ALA A 425 9.68 -13.43 5.17
C ALA A 425 8.36 -13.43 4.41
N GLY A 426 8.43 -13.33 3.07
CA GLY A 426 7.27 -13.39 2.19
C GLY A 426 6.52 -14.73 2.22
N ALA A 427 7.11 -15.82 2.73
CA ALA A 427 6.40 -17.09 2.98
C ALA A 427 6.02 -17.28 4.45
N VAL A 428 6.94 -16.95 5.38
CA VAL A 428 6.72 -17.17 6.81
C VAL A 428 5.66 -16.23 7.38
N ILE A 429 5.66 -14.96 7.00
CA ILE A 429 4.69 -13.98 7.51
C ILE A 429 3.25 -14.38 7.14
N PRO A 430 2.93 -14.72 5.88
CA PRO A 430 1.61 -15.24 5.53
C PRO A 430 1.15 -16.44 6.38
N GLU A 431 2.02 -17.41 6.62
CA GLU A 431 1.68 -18.56 7.48
C GLU A 431 1.34 -18.13 8.90
N LEU A 432 2.11 -17.20 9.48
CA LEU A 432 1.82 -16.67 10.81
C LEU A 432 0.52 -15.88 10.84
N VAL A 433 0.20 -15.11 9.79
CA VAL A 433 -1.07 -14.38 9.68
C VAL A 433 -2.25 -15.34 9.65
N LYS A 434 -2.17 -16.42 8.86
CA LYS A 434 -3.25 -17.44 8.79
C LYS A 434 -3.61 -18.04 10.15
N VAL A 435 -2.63 -18.17 11.06
CA VAL A 435 -2.89 -18.63 12.44
C VAL A 435 -3.88 -17.73 13.17
N PHE A 436 -4.01 -16.46 12.79
CA PHE A 436 -4.93 -15.50 13.41
C PHE A 436 -6.16 -15.17 12.56
N THR A 437 -6.09 -15.37 11.23
CA THR A 437 -7.12 -14.85 10.31
C THR A 437 -7.85 -15.91 9.50
N SER A 438 -7.29 -17.10 9.26
CA SER A 438 -7.96 -18.13 8.43
C SER A 438 -9.26 -18.64 9.06
N THR A 439 -10.21 -19.12 8.26
CA THR A 439 -11.42 -19.80 8.77
C THR A 439 -11.11 -21.07 9.56
N GLU A 440 -9.94 -21.67 9.33
CA GLU A 440 -9.43 -22.83 10.07
C GLU A 440 -8.64 -22.45 11.34
N SER A 441 -8.48 -21.15 11.61
CA SER A 441 -7.74 -20.64 12.76
C SER A 441 -8.47 -20.91 14.07
N ARG A 442 -7.73 -21.36 15.08
CA ARG A 442 -8.22 -21.43 16.47
C ARG A 442 -8.63 -20.06 17.02
N HIS A 443 -7.94 -18.99 16.63
CA HIS A 443 -8.29 -17.63 17.05
C HIS A 443 -9.61 -17.18 16.45
N VAL A 444 -9.84 -17.42 15.16
CA VAL A 444 -11.13 -17.06 14.52
C VAL A 444 -12.28 -17.89 15.08
N ARG A 445 -12.06 -19.18 15.36
CA ARG A 445 -13.04 -20.03 16.06
C ARG A 445 -13.39 -19.49 17.45
N GLU A 446 -12.39 -18.99 18.18
CA GLU A 446 -12.60 -18.34 19.48
C GLU A 446 -13.43 -17.05 19.36
N VAL A 447 -13.30 -16.29 18.25
CA VAL A 447 -14.15 -15.12 17.97
C VAL A 447 -15.60 -15.55 17.80
N VAL A 448 -15.87 -16.63 17.05
CA VAL A 448 -17.22 -17.18 16.87
C VAL A 448 -17.81 -17.64 18.21
N THR A 449 -17.06 -18.43 18.99
CA THR A 449 -17.48 -18.88 20.32
C THR A 449 -17.78 -17.70 21.25
N SER A 450 -16.90 -16.70 21.27
CA SER A 450 -17.09 -15.50 22.09
C SER A 450 -18.34 -14.71 21.68
N ALA A 451 -18.59 -14.57 20.37
CA ALA A 451 -19.80 -13.92 19.85
C ALA A 451 -21.07 -14.71 20.21
N GLN A 452 -21.00 -16.04 20.27
CA GLN A 452 -22.10 -16.89 20.68
C GLN A 452 -22.44 -16.75 22.17
N GLU A 453 -21.42 -16.69 23.03
CA GLU A 453 -21.61 -16.64 24.48
C GLU A 453 -21.96 -15.24 25.02
N GLY A 454 -21.49 -14.16 24.36
CA GLY A 454 -21.68 -12.79 24.86
C GLY A 454 -21.96 -11.74 23.80
N GLY A 455 -22.41 -12.15 22.61
CA GLY A 455 -22.77 -11.26 21.52
C GLY A 455 -21.60 -10.42 21.00
N ALA A 456 -21.93 -9.31 20.34
CA ALA A 456 -20.95 -8.47 19.66
C ALA A 456 -19.83 -7.97 20.59
N SER A 457 -20.12 -7.71 21.87
CA SER A 457 -19.12 -7.20 22.81
C SER A 457 -17.98 -8.19 23.03
N LEU A 458 -18.28 -9.48 23.27
CA LEU A 458 -17.24 -10.49 23.46
C LEU A 458 -16.59 -10.87 22.12
N GLY A 459 -17.34 -10.90 21.02
CA GLY A 459 -16.78 -11.09 19.67
C GLY A 459 -15.74 -10.02 19.32
N ILE A 460 -16.03 -8.75 19.61
CA ILE A 460 -15.07 -7.63 19.43
C ILE A 460 -13.85 -7.84 20.31
N LEU A 461 -14.01 -8.12 21.61
CA LEU A 461 -12.86 -8.36 22.49
C LEU A 461 -11.97 -9.51 22.02
N SER A 462 -12.57 -10.59 21.50
CA SER A 462 -11.82 -11.75 21.00
C SER A 462 -10.98 -11.43 19.75
N GLY A 463 -11.53 -10.69 18.78
CA GLY A 463 -10.73 -10.26 17.62
C GLY A 463 -9.66 -9.23 17.98
N PHE A 464 -9.91 -8.37 18.97
CA PHE A 464 -8.89 -7.49 19.55
C PHE A 464 -7.72 -8.29 20.14
N VAL A 465 -8.01 -9.41 20.83
CA VAL A 465 -6.98 -10.33 21.34
C VAL A 465 -6.18 -10.94 20.19
N ALA A 466 -6.85 -11.46 19.15
CA ALA A 466 -6.18 -12.04 17.98
C ALA A 466 -5.22 -11.03 17.32
N GLY A 467 -5.66 -9.78 17.13
CA GLY A 467 -4.82 -8.71 16.58
C GLY A 467 -3.55 -8.46 17.41
N ASN A 468 -3.67 -8.32 18.73
CA ASN A 468 -2.53 -8.04 19.61
C ASN A 468 -1.52 -9.20 19.64
N PHE A 469 -2.00 -10.43 19.75
CA PHE A 469 -1.13 -11.62 19.71
C PHE A 469 -0.41 -11.72 18.37
N SER A 470 -1.10 -11.43 17.26
CA SER A 470 -0.48 -11.42 15.95
C SER A 470 0.66 -10.38 15.85
N GLY A 471 0.48 -9.18 16.42
CA GLY A 471 1.50 -8.14 16.47
C GLY A 471 2.78 -8.61 17.16
N TYR A 472 2.66 -9.31 18.28
CA TYR A 472 3.81 -9.88 18.99
C TYR A 472 4.60 -10.89 18.15
N TRP A 473 3.92 -11.90 17.59
CA TRP A 473 4.60 -12.99 16.86
C TRP A 473 5.17 -12.55 15.51
N LEU A 474 4.46 -11.68 14.80
CA LEU A 474 4.92 -11.12 13.53
C LEU A 474 6.11 -10.18 13.75
N GLY A 475 6.07 -9.35 14.79
CA GLY A 475 7.19 -8.49 15.17
C GLY A 475 8.46 -9.29 15.49
N LEU A 476 8.35 -10.34 16.31
CA LEU A 476 9.48 -11.22 16.62
C LEU A 476 10.05 -11.93 15.39
N SER A 477 9.17 -12.32 14.45
CA SER A 477 9.58 -12.98 13.22
C SER A 477 10.35 -12.01 12.30
N MET A 478 9.93 -10.75 12.20
CA MET A 478 10.68 -9.70 11.49
C MET A 478 12.04 -9.45 12.16
N VAL A 479 12.08 -9.34 13.50
CA VAL A 479 13.35 -9.20 14.24
C VAL A 479 14.29 -10.36 13.99
N ALA A 480 13.80 -11.61 14.01
CA ALA A 480 14.62 -12.79 13.74
C ALA A 480 15.23 -12.76 12.33
N LEU A 481 14.44 -12.48 11.30
CA LEU A 481 14.89 -12.43 9.92
C LEU A 481 15.88 -11.27 9.67
N MET A 482 15.60 -10.09 10.22
CA MET A 482 16.53 -8.96 10.17
C MET A 482 17.83 -9.26 10.92
N SER A 483 17.77 -9.96 12.05
CA SER A 483 18.96 -10.34 12.83
C SER A 483 19.86 -11.31 12.07
N ILE A 484 19.29 -12.24 11.29
CA ILE A 484 20.05 -13.11 10.40
C ILE A 484 20.73 -12.27 9.29
N GLY A 485 20.01 -11.33 8.69
CA GLY A 485 20.59 -10.39 7.71
C GLY A 485 21.74 -9.57 8.31
N TYR A 486 21.56 -9.06 9.54
CA TYR A 486 22.59 -8.36 10.30
C TYR A 486 23.82 -9.26 10.54
N TYR A 487 23.62 -10.51 10.97
CA TYR A 487 24.70 -11.46 11.19
C TYR A 487 25.57 -11.61 9.93
N PHE A 488 24.99 -11.85 8.76
CA PHE A 488 25.75 -11.93 7.50
C PHE A 488 26.46 -10.63 7.14
N SER A 489 25.88 -9.46 7.46
CA SER A 489 26.51 -8.15 7.22
C SER A 489 27.82 -7.96 7.99
N THR A 490 27.99 -8.62 9.15
CA THR A 490 29.22 -8.56 9.96
C THR A 490 30.37 -9.41 9.38
N MET A 491 30.09 -10.28 8.40
CA MET A 491 31.08 -11.20 7.81
C MET A 491 31.92 -10.52 6.70
N GLY A 492 32.49 -9.35 6.99
CA GLY A 492 33.46 -8.67 6.11
C GLY A 492 32.88 -7.72 5.05
N LEU A 493 31.57 -7.51 5.01
CA LEU A 493 30.92 -6.64 4.01
C LEU A 493 31.44 -5.19 4.06
N ALA A 494 31.69 -4.64 5.26
CA ALA A 494 32.26 -3.32 5.43
C ALA A 494 33.61 -3.16 4.72
N VAL A 495 34.45 -4.19 4.80
CA VAL A 495 35.81 -4.20 4.24
C VAL A 495 35.73 -4.39 2.73
N ALA A 496 35.02 -5.43 2.28
CA ALA A 496 34.91 -5.79 0.87
C ALA A 496 34.28 -4.67 0.02
N ALA A 497 33.25 -4.01 0.54
CA ALA A 497 32.57 -2.95 -0.18
C ALA A 497 33.05 -1.54 0.20
N THR A 498 34.03 -1.39 1.11
CA THR A 498 34.39 -0.08 1.70
C THR A 498 33.13 0.69 2.14
N MET A 499 32.20 -0.03 2.78
CA MET A 499 30.82 0.38 2.99
C MET A 499 30.61 0.97 4.38
N LEU A 500 29.93 2.11 4.43
CA LEU A 500 29.44 2.70 5.66
C LEU A 500 28.13 2.03 6.08
N ALA A 501 28.01 1.70 7.36
CA ALA A 501 26.83 1.06 7.96
C ALA A 501 26.31 -0.19 7.19
N PRO A 502 27.11 -1.27 7.08
CA PRO A 502 26.73 -2.50 6.38
C PRO A 502 25.44 -3.13 6.90
N ALA A 503 25.11 -2.94 8.19
CA ALA A 503 23.87 -3.42 8.78
C ALA A 503 22.63 -2.78 8.16
N VAL A 504 22.67 -1.47 7.88
CA VAL A 504 21.55 -0.75 7.27
C VAL A 504 21.36 -1.17 5.82
N PHE A 505 22.47 -1.38 5.10
CA PHE A 505 22.40 -1.95 3.76
C PHE A 505 21.76 -3.34 3.78
N ALA A 506 22.16 -4.18 4.73
CA ALA A 506 21.59 -5.52 4.88
C ALA A 506 20.09 -5.47 5.19
N PHE A 507 19.64 -4.54 6.04
CA PHE A 507 18.21 -4.32 6.25
C PHE A 507 17.51 -3.87 4.96
N GLY A 508 18.07 -2.93 4.21
CA GLY A 508 17.55 -2.55 2.90
C GLY A 508 17.45 -3.73 1.93
N LEU A 509 18.43 -4.64 1.94
CA LEU A 509 18.39 -5.87 1.15
C LEU A 509 17.37 -6.89 1.67
N VAL A 510 17.09 -6.92 2.98
CA VAL A 510 15.96 -7.69 3.52
C VAL A 510 14.64 -7.10 3.01
N ALA A 511 14.43 -5.78 3.06
CA ALA A 511 13.24 -5.15 2.47
C ALA A 511 13.10 -5.49 0.98
N PHE A 512 14.21 -5.43 0.24
CA PHE A 512 14.26 -5.83 -1.16
C PHE A 512 13.96 -7.33 -1.37
N GLY A 513 14.36 -8.19 -0.43
CA GLY A 513 14.02 -9.61 -0.44
C GLY A 513 12.53 -9.87 -0.24
N PHE A 514 11.81 -9.08 0.58
CA PHE A 514 10.35 -9.21 0.70
C PHE A 514 9.67 -8.99 -0.66
N LEU A 515 10.31 -8.22 -1.53
CA LEU A 515 9.89 -7.95 -2.91
C LEU A 515 10.33 -9.07 -3.89
N GLY A 516 10.94 -10.15 -3.39
CA GLY A 516 11.42 -11.30 -4.15
C GLY A 516 10.35 -12.10 -4.90
N MET A 517 9.08 -11.86 -4.57
CA MET A 517 7.91 -12.56 -5.13
C MET A 517 6.80 -11.59 -5.56
N GLY A 518 7.14 -10.35 -5.89
CA GLY A 518 6.18 -9.28 -6.15
C GLY A 518 4.93 -9.61 -6.92
N PRO A 519 5.06 -10.14 -8.16
CA PRO A 519 3.91 -10.50 -8.95
C PRO A 519 2.99 -11.50 -8.23
N VAL A 520 3.54 -12.43 -7.45
CA VAL A 520 2.78 -13.39 -6.66
C VAL A 520 2.15 -12.75 -5.43
N THR A 521 2.86 -11.88 -4.70
CA THR A 521 2.28 -11.14 -3.57
C THR A 521 1.08 -10.30 -4.01
N ILE A 522 1.20 -9.59 -5.14
CA ILE A 522 0.10 -8.83 -5.73
C ILE A 522 -1.02 -9.76 -6.22
N ALA A 523 -0.67 -10.94 -6.75
CA ALA A 523 -1.66 -11.89 -7.23
C ALA A 523 -2.54 -12.46 -6.12
N VAL A 524 -1.95 -12.81 -4.97
CA VAL A 524 -2.71 -13.33 -3.84
C VAL A 524 -3.52 -12.23 -3.13
N ASP A 525 -3.04 -10.98 -3.12
CA ASP A 525 -3.81 -9.84 -2.60
C ASP A 525 -5.00 -9.51 -3.52
N SER A 526 -4.74 -9.40 -4.82
CA SER A 526 -5.77 -9.12 -5.84
C SER A 526 -6.77 -10.26 -6.06
N TYR A 527 -6.48 -11.45 -5.52
CA TYR A 527 -7.39 -12.59 -5.55
C TYR A 527 -8.70 -12.26 -4.81
N GLY A 528 -8.59 -11.67 -3.61
CA GLY A 528 -9.73 -11.33 -2.75
C GLY A 528 -10.80 -10.46 -3.41
N PRO A 529 -10.49 -9.24 -3.90
CA PRO A 529 -11.49 -8.37 -4.51
C PRO A 529 -12.14 -8.97 -5.78
N VAL A 530 -11.49 -9.94 -6.44
CA VAL A 530 -12.10 -10.65 -7.58
C VAL A 530 -13.10 -11.69 -7.11
N THR A 531 -12.80 -12.43 -6.04
CA THR A 531 -13.71 -13.45 -5.49
C THR A 531 -14.93 -12.82 -4.84
N ASP A 532 -14.73 -11.75 -4.10
CA ASP A 532 -15.77 -10.95 -3.46
C ASP A 532 -16.79 -10.45 -4.51
N ASN A 533 -16.30 -9.71 -5.51
CA ASN A 533 -17.16 -9.26 -6.61
C ASN A 533 -17.74 -10.39 -7.47
N ALA A 534 -17.14 -11.58 -7.51
CA ALA A 534 -17.75 -12.70 -8.22
C ALA A 534 -19.02 -13.17 -7.51
N GLN A 535 -19.04 -13.16 -6.17
CA GLN A 535 -20.23 -13.39 -5.37
C GLN A 535 -21.28 -12.29 -5.63
N SER A 536 -20.90 -11.01 -5.58
CA SER A 536 -21.86 -9.93 -5.83
C SER A 536 -22.40 -9.94 -7.26
N VAL A 537 -21.57 -10.23 -8.27
CA VAL A 537 -22.03 -10.35 -9.67
C VAL A 537 -23.03 -11.49 -9.81
N TYR A 538 -22.85 -12.60 -9.10
CA TYR A 538 -23.80 -13.70 -9.09
C TYR A 538 -25.16 -13.23 -8.57
N GLU A 539 -25.22 -12.63 -7.37
CA GLU A 539 -26.47 -12.18 -6.74
C GLU A 539 -27.14 -11.04 -7.52
N LEU A 540 -26.39 -10.01 -7.91
CA LEU A 540 -26.89 -8.85 -8.66
C LEU A 540 -27.40 -9.20 -10.06
N SER A 541 -26.86 -10.25 -10.67
CA SER A 541 -27.31 -10.69 -12.00
C SER A 541 -28.74 -11.26 -11.96
N LEU A 542 -29.19 -11.74 -10.80
CA LEU A 542 -30.44 -12.49 -10.62
C LEU A 542 -30.54 -13.67 -11.60
N ILE A 543 -29.41 -14.33 -11.87
CA ILE A 543 -29.31 -15.38 -12.90
C ILE A 543 -30.35 -16.49 -12.71
N GLU A 544 -30.67 -16.85 -11.47
CA GLU A 544 -31.69 -17.86 -11.11
C GLU A 544 -33.11 -17.45 -11.52
N GLN A 545 -33.38 -16.15 -11.59
CA GLN A 545 -34.70 -15.61 -11.94
C GLN A 545 -34.83 -15.35 -13.44
N VAL A 546 -33.75 -15.50 -14.22
CA VAL A 546 -33.79 -15.31 -15.67
C VAL A 546 -34.63 -16.44 -16.30
N PRO A 547 -35.69 -16.11 -17.08
CA PRO A 547 -36.56 -17.12 -17.67
C PRO A 547 -35.79 -18.06 -18.61
N ASN A 548 -36.02 -19.37 -18.48
CA ASN A 548 -35.41 -20.42 -19.30
C ASN A 548 -33.86 -20.46 -19.27
N VAL A 549 -33.23 -19.86 -18.25
CA VAL A 549 -31.77 -19.72 -18.18
C VAL A 549 -31.03 -21.05 -18.24
N VAL A 550 -31.55 -22.11 -17.63
CA VAL A 550 -30.92 -23.45 -17.64
C VAL A 550 -30.86 -24.00 -19.07
N SER A 551 -31.96 -23.86 -19.83
CA SER A 551 -32.03 -24.29 -21.22
C SER A 551 -31.16 -23.43 -22.13
N GLU A 552 -31.14 -22.11 -21.91
CA GLU A 552 -30.29 -21.17 -22.64
C GLU A 552 -28.80 -21.50 -22.43
N ILE A 553 -28.37 -21.65 -21.18
CA ILE A 553 -26.99 -21.99 -20.84
C ILE A 553 -26.59 -23.35 -21.41
N LYS A 554 -27.49 -24.34 -21.37
CA LYS A 554 -27.22 -25.66 -21.95
C LYS A 554 -27.07 -25.59 -23.47
N LYS A 555 -27.89 -24.79 -24.15
CA LYS A 555 -27.84 -24.61 -25.61
C LYS A 555 -26.60 -23.84 -26.06
N ASP A 556 -26.32 -22.72 -25.42
CA ASP A 556 -25.33 -21.75 -25.90
C ASP A 556 -23.91 -22.07 -25.40
N PHE A 557 -23.78 -22.76 -24.26
CA PHE A 557 -22.48 -23.05 -23.63
C PHE A 557 -22.25 -24.54 -23.33
N ASN A 558 -23.19 -25.42 -23.67
CA ASN A 558 -23.13 -26.87 -23.40
C ASN A 558 -22.85 -27.21 -21.92
N MET A 559 -23.35 -26.37 -21.00
CA MET A 559 -23.06 -26.43 -19.58
C MET A 559 -24.28 -26.90 -18.79
N THR A 560 -24.07 -27.76 -17.79
CA THR A 560 -25.09 -28.12 -16.81
C THR A 560 -24.93 -27.21 -15.60
N VAL A 561 -26.04 -26.72 -15.03
CA VAL A 561 -26.03 -25.72 -13.95
C VAL A 561 -26.42 -26.35 -12.62
N ASP A 562 -25.68 -26.00 -11.58
CA ASP A 562 -25.94 -26.30 -10.17
C ASP A 562 -25.82 -24.99 -9.38
N PHE A 563 -26.97 -24.35 -9.09
CA PHE A 563 -27.01 -23.05 -8.45
C PHE A 563 -26.58 -23.09 -6.98
N ASP A 564 -26.98 -24.12 -6.24
CA ASP A 564 -26.67 -24.24 -4.82
C ASP A 564 -25.18 -24.48 -4.61
N ARG A 565 -24.58 -25.37 -5.42
CA ARG A 565 -23.13 -25.59 -5.37
C ARG A 565 -22.35 -24.36 -5.83
N SER A 566 -22.84 -23.66 -6.85
CA SER A 566 -22.24 -22.42 -7.35
C SER A 566 -22.13 -21.34 -6.26
N LYS A 567 -23.21 -21.07 -5.51
CA LYS A 567 -23.18 -20.12 -4.37
C LYS A 567 -22.18 -20.53 -3.31
N HIS A 568 -22.25 -21.79 -2.87
CA HIS A 568 -21.34 -22.31 -1.86
C HIS A 568 -19.87 -22.13 -2.25
N LEU A 569 -19.52 -22.44 -3.50
CA LEU A 569 -18.14 -22.30 -3.98
C LEU A 569 -17.70 -20.84 -4.08
N LEU A 570 -18.60 -19.90 -4.38
CA LEU A 570 -18.28 -18.47 -4.41
C LEU A 570 -18.05 -17.94 -2.99
N GLU A 571 -18.94 -18.24 -2.05
CA GLU A 571 -18.84 -17.82 -0.64
C GLU A 571 -17.61 -18.45 0.06
N GLU A 572 -17.34 -19.74 -0.16
CA GLU A 572 -16.16 -20.42 0.39
C GLU A 572 -14.86 -19.83 -0.17
N ASN A 573 -14.84 -19.50 -1.46
CA ASN A 573 -13.65 -18.93 -2.10
C ASN A 573 -13.40 -17.48 -1.69
N ASP A 574 -14.45 -16.71 -1.38
CA ASP A 574 -14.34 -15.38 -0.81
C ASP A 574 -13.66 -15.41 0.57
N GLY A 575 -14.01 -16.39 1.43
CA GLY A 575 -13.30 -16.61 2.70
C GLY A 575 -11.80 -16.85 2.52
N ALA A 576 -11.40 -17.62 1.51
CA ALA A 576 -9.98 -17.77 1.16
C ALA A 576 -9.37 -16.45 0.63
N GLY A 577 -10.13 -15.68 -0.15
CA GLY A 577 -9.78 -14.33 -0.57
C GLY A 577 -9.46 -13.40 0.59
N ASN A 578 -10.30 -13.38 1.63
CA ASN A 578 -10.11 -12.61 2.86
C ASN A 578 -8.84 -13.02 3.60
N THR A 579 -8.57 -14.33 3.71
CA THR A 579 -7.33 -14.83 4.30
C THR A 579 -6.11 -14.28 3.56
N PHE A 580 -6.06 -14.39 2.22
CA PHE A 580 -4.88 -14.00 1.45
C PHE A 580 -4.69 -12.48 1.32
N LYS A 581 -5.80 -11.72 1.22
CA LYS A 581 -5.81 -10.26 1.39
C LYS A 581 -5.19 -9.87 2.73
N ALA A 582 -5.53 -10.57 3.81
CA ALA A 582 -4.92 -10.32 5.12
C ALA A 582 -3.42 -10.67 5.14
N THR A 583 -2.99 -11.78 4.52
CA THR A 583 -1.58 -12.19 4.50
C THR A 583 -0.65 -11.21 3.79
N ALA A 584 -1.11 -10.53 2.74
CA ALA A 584 -0.29 -9.62 1.97
C ALA A 584 -0.01 -8.31 2.73
N LYS A 585 -0.95 -7.85 3.56
CA LYS A 585 -0.85 -6.56 4.26
C LYS A 585 0.38 -6.47 5.19
N PRO A 586 0.65 -7.41 6.12
CA PRO A 586 1.86 -7.41 6.94
C PRO A 586 3.17 -7.51 6.15
N VAL A 587 3.16 -8.18 4.99
CA VAL A 587 4.33 -8.25 4.10
C VAL A 587 4.63 -6.86 3.53
N LEU A 588 3.62 -6.17 3.00
CA LEU A 588 3.77 -4.82 2.42
C LEU A 588 4.23 -3.79 3.47
N ILE A 589 3.59 -3.73 4.64
CA ILE A 589 4.04 -2.81 5.71
C ILE A 589 5.43 -3.17 6.26
N GLY A 590 5.77 -4.46 6.33
CA GLY A 590 7.11 -4.91 6.70
C GLY A 590 8.18 -4.34 5.76
N THR A 591 7.92 -4.37 4.44
CA THR A 591 8.83 -3.76 3.46
C THR A 591 8.99 -2.26 3.67
N ALA A 592 7.89 -1.57 4.00
CA ALA A 592 7.88 -0.14 4.21
C ALA A 592 8.77 0.28 5.37
N VAL A 593 8.69 -0.44 6.48
CA VAL A 593 9.40 -0.12 7.73
C VAL A 593 10.88 -0.45 7.59
N VAL A 594 11.19 -1.61 7.03
CA VAL A 594 12.57 -2.02 6.77
C VAL A 594 13.21 -1.11 5.71
N GLY A 595 12.49 -0.76 4.65
CA GLY A 595 12.94 0.17 3.60
C GLY A 595 13.09 1.61 4.09
N ALA A 596 12.17 2.09 4.95
CA ALA A 596 12.27 3.41 5.58
C ALA A 596 13.56 3.54 6.40
N THR A 597 14.06 2.45 6.99
CA THR A 597 15.35 2.45 7.71
C THR A 597 16.51 2.87 6.79
N THR A 598 16.52 2.44 5.53
CA THR A 598 17.53 2.82 4.53
C THR A 598 17.41 4.29 4.14
N MET A 599 16.20 4.82 3.98
CA MET A 599 15.97 6.24 3.67
C MET A 599 16.29 7.17 4.84
N ILE A 600 15.90 6.79 6.06
CA ILE A 600 16.27 7.51 7.29
C ILE A 600 17.79 7.55 7.44
N PHE A 601 18.47 6.47 7.06
CA PHE A 601 19.93 6.46 7.07
C PHE A 601 20.55 7.46 6.09
N SER A 602 19.97 7.67 4.91
CA SER A 602 20.42 8.73 3.99
C SER A 602 20.33 10.11 4.66
N ILE A 603 19.26 10.37 5.42
CA ILE A 603 19.13 11.60 6.23
C ILE A 603 20.25 11.69 7.27
N ILE A 604 20.48 10.59 8.01
CA ILE A 604 21.54 10.52 9.02
C ILE A 604 22.92 10.77 8.40
N MET A 605 23.20 10.17 7.25
CA MET A 605 24.46 10.34 6.52
C MET A 605 24.70 11.79 6.14
N ALA A 606 23.66 12.49 5.65
CA ALA A 606 23.73 13.91 5.34
C ALA A 606 23.97 14.76 6.61
N LEU A 607 23.23 14.52 7.69
CA LEU A 607 23.33 15.28 8.95
C LEU A 607 24.62 15.05 9.76
N THR A 608 25.31 13.94 9.50
CA THR A 608 26.51 13.53 10.24
C THR A 608 27.78 13.58 9.39
N SER A 609 27.73 14.18 8.20
CA SER A 609 28.83 14.21 7.23
C SER A 609 29.47 12.82 7.05
N GLY A 610 28.65 11.81 6.75
CA GLY A 610 29.09 10.43 6.60
C GLY A 610 29.51 9.76 7.90
N LEU A 611 28.73 9.95 8.98
CA LEU A 611 28.98 9.41 10.31
C LEU A 611 30.33 9.87 10.89
N THR A 612 30.71 11.13 10.70
CA THR A 612 31.94 11.71 11.26
C THR A 612 31.66 12.72 12.37
N VAL A 613 30.53 13.43 12.30
CA VAL A 613 30.13 14.51 13.24
C VAL A 613 28.71 14.28 13.76
N ASN A 614 28.35 14.91 14.89
CA ASN A 614 27.00 14.92 15.48
C ASN A 614 26.37 13.54 15.75
N LYS A 615 27.18 12.48 15.87
CA LYS A 615 26.68 11.11 16.08
C LYS A 615 26.01 10.93 17.44
N GLU A 616 26.46 11.70 18.43
CA GLU A 616 25.91 11.77 19.78
C GLU A 616 24.45 12.23 19.80
N ASN A 617 23.98 12.99 18.80
CA ASN A 617 22.61 13.45 18.72
C ASN A 617 21.61 12.34 18.31
N LEU A 618 22.11 11.19 17.85
CA LEU A 618 21.29 9.98 17.64
C LEU A 618 21.06 9.18 18.92
N SER A 619 21.66 9.60 20.04
CA SER A 619 21.52 8.93 21.33
C SER A 619 20.13 9.13 21.91
N LEU A 620 19.61 8.13 22.62
CA LEU A 620 18.42 8.28 23.48
C LEU A 620 18.64 9.32 24.59
N LEU A 621 19.89 9.65 24.92
CA LEU A 621 20.24 10.71 25.86
C LEU A 621 20.11 12.11 25.25
N HIS A 622 20.03 12.22 23.92
CA HIS A 622 19.72 13.47 23.25
C HIS A 622 18.21 13.71 23.31
N ALA A 623 17.79 14.65 24.16
CA ALA A 623 16.38 14.90 24.43
C ALA A 623 15.52 15.16 23.16
N PRO A 624 15.96 15.97 22.17
CA PRO A 624 15.22 16.13 20.92
C PRO A 624 14.93 14.82 20.20
N PHE A 625 15.93 13.94 20.06
CA PHE A 625 15.76 12.62 19.44
C PHE A 625 14.71 11.77 20.18
N PHE A 626 14.79 11.73 21.52
CA PHE A 626 13.81 11.00 22.35
C PHE A 626 12.40 11.59 22.27
N LEU A 627 12.26 12.92 22.25
CA LEU A 627 10.96 13.59 22.06
C LEU A 627 10.39 13.32 20.66
N GLY A 628 11.25 13.21 19.66
CA GLY A 628 10.90 12.74 18.32
C GLY A 628 10.24 11.36 18.37
N LEU A 629 10.84 10.41 19.11
CA LEU A 629 10.29 9.07 19.27
C LEU A 629 8.87 9.09 19.87
N ILE A 630 8.61 9.91 20.90
CA ILE A 630 7.26 10.01 21.49
C ILE A 630 6.27 10.61 20.48
N THR A 631 6.71 11.63 19.74
CA THR A 631 5.86 12.35 18.78
C THR A 631 5.46 11.46 17.61
N GLY A 632 6.36 10.60 17.13
CA GLY A 632 6.05 9.67 16.04
C GLY A 632 4.92 8.71 16.40
N GLY A 633 4.93 8.15 17.61
CA GLY A 633 3.86 7.29 18.10
C GLY A 633 2.51 8.02 18.20
N ALA A 634 2.52 9.26 18.69
CA ALA A 634 1.32 10.09 18.75
C ALA A 634 0.71 10.36 17.36
N MET A 635 1.56 10.58 16.34
CA MET A 635 1.11 10.78 14.96
C MET A 635 0.40 9.53 14.39
N ILE A 636 0.91 8.34 14.66
CA ILE A 636 0.28 7.08 14.22
C ILE A 636 -1.13 6.92 14.80
N TYR A 637 -1.29 7.15 16.11
CA TYR A 637 -2.61 7.04 16.76
C TYR A 637 -3.59 8.09 16.27
N TRP A 638 -3.14 9.34 16.08
CA TRP A 638 -3.98 10.37 15.47
C TRP A 638 -4.41 9.96 14.05
N PHE A 639 -3.46 9.48 13.23
CA PHE A 639 -3.73 9.07 11.86
C PHE A 639 -4.82 8.00 11.81
N THR A 640 -4.68 6.95 12.61
CA THR A 640 -5.69 5.87 12.74
C THR A 640 -7.05 6.42 13.15
N GLY A 641 -7.11 7.30 14.15
CA GLY A 641 -8.37 7.92 14.56
C GLY A 641 -8.99 8.79 13.47
N ALA A 642 -8.18 9.55 12.74
CA ALA A 642 -8.63 10.43 11.66
C ALA A 642 -9.19 9.66 10.46
N SER A 643 -8.53 8.57 10.04
CA SER A 643 -9.00 7.71 8.95
C SER A 643 -10.30 6.99 9.32
N THR A 644 -10.36 6.41 10.52
CA THR A 644 -11.59 5.77 11.00
C THR A 644 -12.74 6.76 11.12
N GLN A 645 -12.51 7.98 11.64
CA GLN A 645 -13.54 9.01 11.72
C GLN A 645 -14.10 9.39 10.33
N ALA A 646 -13.24 9.45 9.30
CA ALA A 646 -13.69 9.72 7.94
C ALA A 646 -14.64 8.63 7.42
N VAL A 647 -14.31 7.35 7.68
CA VAL A 647 -15.17 6.21 7.36
C VAL A 647 -16.47 6.27 8.14
N THR A 648 -16.44 6.37 9.47
CA THR A 648 -17.63 6.40 10.33
C THR A 648 -18.64 7.46 9.89
N THR A 649 -18.14 8.64 9.55
CA THR A 649 -18.99 9.77 9.13
C THR A 649 -19.59 9.55 7.76
N GLY A 650 -18.79 9.06 6.81
CA GLY A 650 -19.27 8.76 5.47
C GLY A 650 -20.28 7.61 5.47
N ALA A 651 -19.98 6.54 6.21
CA ALA A 651 -20.83 5.36 6.36
C ALA A 651 -22.21 5.76 6.91
N TYR A 652 -22.26 6.60 7.95
CA TYR A 652 -23.53 7.12 8.45
C TYR A 652 -24.37 7.80 7.35
N ARG A 653 -23.76 8.64 6.52
CA ARG A 653 -24.47 9.33 5.42
C ARG A 653 -24.90 8.39 4.30
N ALA A 654 -24.09 7.39 3.99
CA ALA A 654 -24.46 6.34 3.05
C ALA A 654 -25.66 5.55 3.58
N VAL A 655 -25.63 5.13 4.85
CA VAL A 655 -26.72 4.44 5.55
C VAL A 655 -28.01 5.26 5.53
N GLU A 656 -27.96 6.56 5.89
CA GLU A 656 -29.14 7.43 5.83
C GLU A 656 -29.76 7.45 4.43
N PHE A 657 -28.93 7.60 3.40
CA PHE A 657 -29.39 7.63 2.02
C PHE A 657 -29.98 6.28 1.58
N ILE A 658 -29.29 5.17 1.85
CA ILE A 658 -29.73 3.83 1.46
C ILE A 658 -31.07 3.50 2.13
N LYS A 659 -31.20 3.75 3.44
CA LYS A 659 -32.47 3.53 4.18
C LYS A 659 -33.63 4.32 3.61
N ALA A 660 -33.39 5.55 3.15
CA ALA A 660 -34.44 6.40 2.59
C ALA A 660 -34.87 6.00 1.18
N ASN A 661 -34.04 5.27 0.43
CA ASN A 661 -34.25 4.99 -0.99
C ASN A 661 -34.38 3.50 -1.33
N ILE A 662 -34.04 2.59 -0.42
CA ILE A 662 -34.22 1.15 -0.62
C ILE A 662 -35.72 0.81 -0.74
N ARG A 663 -36.06 0.00 -1.75
CA ARG A 663 -37.44 -0.45 -2.00
C ARG A 663 -37.46 -1.98 -1.97
N LEU A 664 -38.13 -2.54 -0.97
CA LEU A 664 -38.23 -4.01 -0.81
C LEU A 664 -39.46 -4.60 -1.52
N GLU A 665 -40.46 -3.76 -1.80
CA GLU A 665 -41.70 -4.13 -2.48
C GLU A 665 -41.75 -3.59 -3.91
N GLY A 666 -42.29 -4.38 -4.83
CA GLY A 666 -42.57 -3.96 -6.21
C GLY A 666 -41.36 -3.80 -7.13
N VAL A 667 -40.13 -4.06 -6.67
CA VAL A 667 -38.90 -4.00 -7.48
C VAL A 667 -37.98 -5.20 -7.20
N THR A 668 -37.26 -5.63 -8.22
CA THR A 668 -36.25 -6.70 -8.14
C THR A 668 -34.82 -6.18 -8.10
N LYS A 669 -34.58 -4.93 -8.54
CA LYS A 669 -33.27 -4.28 -8.57
C LYS A 669 -33.37 -2.82 -8.15
N ALA A 670 -32.31 -2.31 -7.52
CA ALA A 670 -32.13 -0.89 -7.21
C ALA A 670 -32.01 -0.05 -8.49
N SER A 671 -32.37 1.23 -8.41
CA SER A 671 -32.17 2.15 -9.52
C SER A 671 -30.68 2.46 -9.71
N VAL A 672 -30.22 2.47 -10.96
CA VAL A 672 -28.86 2.89 -11.32
C VAL A 672 -28.57 4.33 -10.87
N SER A 673 -29.59 5.20 -10.82
CA SER A 673 -29.44 6.57 -10.30
C SER A 673 -29.03 6.57 -8.83
N ASP A 674 -29.61 5.67 -8.04
CA ASP A 674 -29.45 5.65 -6.59
C ASP A 674 -28.09 5.07 -6.25
N SER A 675 -27.67 4.00 -6.93
CA SER A 675 -26.31 3.47 -6.82
C SER A 675 -25.25 4.49 -7.19
N LYS A 676 -25.43 5.25 -8.28
CA LYS A 676 -24.51 6.35 -8.63
C LYS A 676 -24.47 7.43 -7.54
N LYS A 677 -25.59 7.69 -6.86
CA LYS A 677 -25.63 8.67 -5.78
C LYS A 677 -24.90 8.18 -4.54
N VAL A 678 -24.98 6.89 -4.20
CA VAL A 678 -24.16 6.29 -3.13
C VAL A 678 -22.67 6.45 -3.46
N VAL A 679 -22.25 6.10 -4.68
CA VAL A 679 -20.84 6.28 -5.14
C VAL A 679 -20.39 7.75 -5.01
N GLU A 680 -21.25 8.72 -5.35
CA GLU A 680 -20.94 10.14 -5.18
C GLU A 680 -20.73 10.51 -3.70
N ILE A 681 -21.59 10.02 -2.80
CA ILE A 681 -21.47 10.22 -1.35
C ILE A 681 -20.13 9.66 -0.86
N CYS A 682 -19.83 8.39 -1.16
CA CYS A 682 -18.58 7.75 -0.77
C CYS A 682 -17.36 8.55 -1.26
N THR A 683 -17.36 8.96 -2.53
CA THR A 683 -16.25 9.72 -3.15
C THR A 683 -16.01 11.04 -2.44
N LYS A 684 -17.07 11.79 -2.16
CA LYS A 684 -16.96 13.12 -1.53
C LYS A 684 -16.36 13.04 -0.12
N TYR A 685 -16.79 12.06 0.67
CA TYR A 685 -16.29 11.89 2.04
C TYR A 685 -14.87 11.32 2.07
N ALA A 686 -14.55 10.40 1.16
CA ALA A 686 -13.19 9.91 0.96
C ALA A 686 -12.20 11.04 0.65
N GLN A 687 -12.51 11.92 -0.31
CA GLN A 687 -11.64 13.05 -0.67
C GLN A 687 -11.51 14.07 0.46
N LYS A 688 -12.60 14.35 1.18
CA LYS A 688 -12.57 15.28 2.32
C LYS A 688 -11.71 14.74 3.47
N GLY A 689 -11.82 13.44 3.76
CA GLY A 689 -10.99 12.74 4.74
C GLY A 689 -9.51 12.76 4.33
N MET A 690 -9.21 12.32 3.11
CA MET A 690 -7.86 12.31 2.56
C MET A 690 -7.20 13.69 2.59
N LEU A 691 -7.90 14.75 2.19
CA LEU A 691 -7.37 16.12 2.22
C LEU A 691 -6.97 16.54 3.65
N ASN A 692 -7.79 16.20 4.64
CA ASN A 692 -7.47 16.55 6.03
C ASN A 692 -6.21 15.85 6.51
N ILE A 693 -6.14 14.54 6.27
CA ILE A 693 -5.04 13.68 6.67
C ILE A 693 -3.74 14.14 5.98
N PHE A 694 -3.79 14.32 4.66
CA PHE A 694 -2.65 14.71 3.85
C PHE A 694 -2.04 16.04 4.32
N ILE A 695 -2.85 17.06 4.52
CA ILE A 695 -2.35 18.38 4.94
C ILE A 695 -1.76 18.31 6.35
N ALA A 696 -2.42 17.61 7.28
CA ALA A 696 -1.91 17.47 8.64
C ALA A 696 -0.56 16.73 8.68
N VAL A 697 -0.43 15.59 7.98
CA VAL A 697 0.83 14.85 7.88
C VAL A 697 1.90 15.69 7.19
N PHE A 698 1.59 16.29 6.04
CA PHE A 698 2.53 17.10 5.27
C PHE A 698 3.13 18.24 6.11
N PHE A 699 2.29 19.04 6.77
CA PHE A 699 2.76 20.15 7.58
C PHE A 699 3.37 19.72 8.92
N ALA A 700 2.97 18.56 9.47
CA ALA A 700 3.68 17.99 10.63
C ALA A 700 5.11 17.62 10.26
N THR A 701 5.30 16.96 9.11
CA THR A 701 6.62 16.60 8.60
C THR A 701 7.52 17.82 8.43
N LEU A 702 7.01 18.90 7.82
CA LEU A 702 7.74 20.17 7.74
C LEU A 702 8.01 20.77 9.10
N ALA A 703 7.00 20.86 9.98
CA ALA A 703 7.15 21.45 11.30
C ALA A 703 8.27 20.77 12.08
N PHE A 704 8.24 19.44 12.15
CA PHE A 704 9.18 18.64 12.93
C PHE A 704 10.59 18.65 12.34
N ALA A 705 10.74 18.63 11.02
CA ALA A 705 12.04 18.80 10.38
C ALA A 705 12.68 20.17 10.67
N PHE A 706 11.85 21.22 10.76
CA PHE A 706 12.29 22.59 11.04
C PHE A 706 12.51 22.89 12.52
N VAL A 707 11.94 22.09 13.44
CA VAL A 707 12.23 22.18 14.88
C VAL A 707 13.69 21.84 15.12
N GLU A 708 14.07 20.62 14.75
CA GLU A 708 15.40 20.08 14.98
C GLU A 708 15.56 18.78 14.14
N PRO A 709 16.60 18.66 13.29
CA PRO A 709 16.79 17.50 12.43
C PRO A 709 16.86 16.14 13.16
N PHE A 710 17.50 16.03 14.33
CA PHE A 710 17.59 14.76 15.07
C PHE A 710 16.28 14.38 15.78
N PHE A 711 15.49 15.35 16.24
CA PHE A 711 14.09 15.16 16.64
C PHE A 711 13.31 14.52 15.49
N PHE A 712 13.48 15.05 14.28
CA PHE A 712 12.80 14.53 13.11
C PHE A 712 13.24 13.09 12.75
N VAL A 713 14.53 12.77 12.89
CA VAL A 713 15.02 11.37 12.74
C VAL A 713 14.34 10.45 13.77
N GLY A 714 14.25 10.86 15.04
CA GLY A 714 13.52 10.11 16.07
C GLY A 714 12.04 9.93 15.73
N TYR A 715 11.40 10.98 15.21
CA TYR A 715 10.01 10.94 14.72
C TYR A 715 9.81 9.92 13.60
N LEU A 716 10.68 9.89 12.58
CA LEU A 716 10.60 8.94 11.47
C LEU A 716 10.78 7.49 11.93
N ILE A 717 11.77 7.23 12.81
CA ILE A 717 12.00 5.90 13.39
C ILE A 717 10.75 5.43 14.13
N SER A 718 10.14 6.30 14.94
CA SER A 718 8.96 5.94 15.72
C SER A 718 7.70 5.77 14.88
N ILE A 719 7.50 6.57 13.83
CA ILE A 719 6.41 6.36 12.87
C ILE A 719 6.53 4.99 12.21
N ALA A 720 7.74 4.59 11.82
CA ALA A 720 7.95 3.27 11.22
C ALA A 720 7.66 2.14 12.23
N ILE A 721 8.20 2.22 13.46
CA ILE A 721 8.01 1.17 14.48
C ILE A 721 6.57 1.12 14.98
N SER A 722 5.99 2.25 15.40
CA SER A 722 4.62 2.30 15.91
C SER A 722 3.62 2.00 14.80
N GLY A 723 3.88 2.48 13.58
CA GLY A 723 3.07 2.19 12.40
C GLY A 723 3.07 0.72 12.03
N LEU A 724 4.20 0.02 12.14
CA LEU A 724 4.30 -1.42 11.91
C LEU A 724 3.29 -2.20 12.78
N TYR A 725 3.38 -2.02 14.09
CA TYR A 725 2.56 -2.77 15.04
C TYR A 725 1.10 -2.38 14.95
N GLN A 726 0.80 -1.08 14.76
CA GLN A 726 -0.57 -0.62 14.57
C GLN A 726 -1.19 -1.22 13.29
N ALA A 727 -0.44 -1.26 12.19
CA ALA A 727 -0.93 -1.84 10.94
C ALA A 727 -1.20 -3.34 11.08
N ILE A 728 -0.26 -4.10 11.67
CA ILE A 728 -0.42 -5.55 11.88
C ILE A 728 -1.63 -5.85 12.77
N PHE A 729 -1.73 -5.16 13.92
CA PHE A 729 -2.83 -5.30 14.85
C PHE A 729 -4.18 -5.09 14.14
N MET A 730 -4.32 -3.96 13.44
CA MET A 730 -5.59 -3.61 12.80
C MET A 730 -5.94 -4.52 11.63
N ALA A 731 -4.95 -4.89 10.80
CA ALA A 731 -5.17 -5.79 9.67
C ALA A 731 -5.69 -7.16 10.13
N ASN A 732 -5.04 -7.76 11.14
CA ASN A 732 -5.36 -9.11 11.58
C ASN A 732 -6.59 -9.16 12.50
N ALA A 733 -6.83 -8.14 13.34
CA ALA A 733 -8.07 -8.05 14.10
C ALA A 733 -9.28 -7.96 13.16
N GLY A 734 -9.21 -7.07 12.16
CA GLY A 734 -10.27 -6.91 11.17
C GLY A 734 -10.54 -8.17 10.36
N ALA A 735 -9.49 -8.84 9.88
CA ALA A 735 -9.63 -10.10 9.13
C ALA A 735 -10.18 -11.24 9.99
N ALA A 736 -9.83 -11.29 11.29
CA ALA A 736 -10.38 -12.29 12.20
C ALA A 736 -11.89 -12.11 12.42
N TRP A 737 -12.38 -10.87 12.54
CA TRP A 737 -13.83 -10.62 12.63
C TRP A 737 -14.57 -10.98 11.34
N ASP A 738 -14.01 -10.65 10.18
CA ASP A 738 -14.58 -10.99 8.87
C ASP A 738 -14.71 -12.50 8.68
N ASN A 739 -13.61 -13.24 8.91
CA ASN A 739 -13.67 -14.69 8.75
C ASN A 739 -14.50 -15.37 9.84
N ALA A 740 -14.69 -14.76 11.01
CA ALA A 740 -15.68 -15.23 11.99
C ALA A 740 -17.11 -15.09 11.45
N LYS A 741 -17.43 -13.99 10.76
CA LYS A 741 -18.70 -13.84 10.02
C LYS A 741 -18.83 -14.94 8.96
N LYS A 742 -17.81 -15.16 8.14
CA LYS A 742 -17.84 -16.19 7.06
C LYS A 742 -18.05 -17.61 7.60
N ILE A 743 -17.46 -17.98 8.75
CA ILE A 743 -17.74 -19.28 9.40
C ILE A 743 -19.22 -19.43 9.75
N VAL A 744 -19.83 -18.39 10.34
CA VAL A 744 -21.26 -18.42 10.70
C VAL A 744 -22.17 -18.51 9.47
N GLU A 745 -21.79 -17.83 8.40
CA GLU A 745 -22.52 -17.77 7.14
C GLU A 745 -22.47 -19.09 6.35
N VAL A 746 -21.27 -19.68 6.20
CA VAL A 746 -21.02 -20.79 5.28
C VAL A 746 -21.05 -22.14 5.98
N GLU A 747 -20.28 -22.29 7.06
CA GLU A 747 -20.15 -23.58 7.76
C GLU A 747 -21.35 -23.84 8.66
N PHE A 748 -21.71 -22.87 9.50
CA PHE A 748 -22.83 -23.04 10.42
C PHE A 748 -24.18 -22.81 9.73
N LYS A 749 -24.20 -22.11 8.58
CA LYS A 749 -25.41 -21.78 7.82
C LYS A 749 -26.46 -21.05 8.66
N GLN A 750 -26.00 -20.15 9.53
CA GLN A 750 -26.82 -19.46 10.54
C GLN A 750 -27.11 -17.99 10.17
N LYS A 751 -27.22 -17.68 8.87
CA LYS A 751 -27.60 -16.33 8.40
C LYS A 751 -28.91 -15.85 9.03
N GLY A 752 -28.92 -14.60 9.51
CA GLY A 752 -30.09 -13.96 10.13
C GLY A 752 -30.34 -14.26 11.62
N THR A 753 -29.49 -15.09 12.25
CA THR A 753 -29.56 -15.38 13.69
C THR A 753 -28.93 -14.27 14.54
N PRO A 754 -29.13 -14.25 15.88
CA PRO A 754 -28.43 -13.32 16.77
C PRO A 754 -26.90 -13.47 16.75
N LEU A 755 -26.40 -14.69 16.55
CA LEU A 755 -24.96 -14.94 16.38
C LEU A 755 -24.44 -14.26 15.11
N HIS A 756 -25.17 -14.41 14.00
CA HIS A 756 -24.84 -13.75 12.75
C HIS A 756 -24.88 -12.21 12.88
N ASP A 757 -25.87 -11.65 13.56
CA ASP A 757 -25.89 -10.20 13.82
C ASP A 757 -24.66 -9.76 14.64
N ALA A 758 -24.24 -10.55 15.63
CA ALA A 758 -23.06 -10.26 16.44
C ALA A 758 -21.75 -10.29 15.63
N THR A 759 -21.59 -11.26 14.74
CA THR A 759 -20.39 -11.37 13.89
C THR A 759 -20.37 -10.31 12.79
N VAL A 760 -21.52 -9.91 12.22
CA VAL A 760 -21.61 -8.77 11.29
C VAL A 760 -21.23 -7.46 11.98
N ILE A 761 -21.61 -7.25 13.25
CA ILE A 761 -21.14 -6.09 14.02
C ILE A 761 -19.61 -6.13 14.21
N GLY A 762 -19.04 -7.31 14.50
CA GLY A 762 -17.59 -7.47 14.58
C GLY A 762 -16.89 -7.10 13.28
N ASP A 763 -17.39 -7.60 12.15
CA ASP A 763 -16.83 -7.34 10.81
C ASP A 763 -16.91 -5.85 10.45
N THR A 764 -18.07 -5.21 10.63
CA THR A 764 -18.25 -3.76 10.38
C THR A 764 -17.40 -2.85 11.29
N VAL A 765 -16.97 -3.33 12.47
CA VAL A 765 -15.94 -2.68 13.29
C VAL A 765 -14.54 -2.90 12.69
N GLY A 766 -14.29 -4.10 12.16
CA GLY A 766 -13.04 -4.51 11.51
C GLY A 766 -12.75 -3.88 10.15
N ASP A 767 -13.78 -3.46 9.42
CA ASP A 767 -13.66 -2.85 8.09
C ASP A 767 -12.72 -1.62 8.04
N PRO A 768 -12.95 -0.55 8.82
CA PRO A 768 -12.03 0.59 8.83
C PRO A 768 -10.65 0.24 9.41
N PHE A 769 -10.53 -0.88 10.13
CA PHE A 769 -9.25 -1.37 10.63
C PHE A 769 -8.44 -1.99 9.50
N LYS A 770 -9.00 -3.00 8.81
CA LYS A 770 -8.28 -3.83 7.85
C LYS A 770 -8.12 -3.18 6.47
N ASP A 771 -9.05 -2.33 6.03
CA ASP A 771 -9.08 -1.83 4.64
C ASP A 771 -8.96 -0.31 4.51
N THR A 772 -8.85 0.41 5.62
CA THR A 772 -8.54 1.85 5.60
C THR A 772 -7.27 2.15 6.38
N SER A 773 -7.31 1.98 7.71
CA SER A 773 -6.27 2.52 8.57
C SER A 773 -4.97 1.72 8.48
N SER A 774 -5.03 0.38 8.58
CA SER A 774 -3.83 -0.47 8.54
C SER A 774 -3.07 -0.34 7.23
N VAL A 775 -3.78 -0.43 6.10
CA VAL A 775 -3.19 -0.39 4.76
C VAL A 775 -2.66 0.98 4.39
N ALA A 776 -3.25 2.05 4.91
CA ALA A 776 -2.82 3.41 4.63
C ALA A 776 -1.55 3.82 5.39
N LEU A 777 -1.21 3.14 6.49
CA LEU A 777 0.02 3.41 7.22
C LEU A 777 1.27 3.18 6.37
N ASN A 778 1.24 2.22 5.46
CA ASN A 778 2.35 1.92 4.55
C ASN A 778 2.76 3.16 3.71
N PRO A 779 1.91 3.68 2.80
CA PRO A 779 2.28 4.85 2.00
C PRO A 779 2.48 6.11 2.86
N VAL A 780 1.87 6.21 4.05
CA VAL A 780 2.08 7.36 4.95
C VAL A 780 3.49 7.35 5.55
N ILE A 781 3.98 6.20 6.00
CA ILE A 781 5.35 6.05 6.53
C ILE A 781 6.36 6.41 5.44
N LYS A 782 6.19 5.85 4.23
CA LYS A 782 7.12 6.09 3.12
C LYS A 782 7.06 7.52 2.61
N PHE A 783 5.87 8.07 2.39
CA PHE A 783 5.70 9.47 2.00
C PHE A 783 6.33 10.41 3.02
N THR A 784 6.09 10.20 4.32
CA THR A 784 6.68 11.02 5.39
C THR A 784 8.20 10.92 5.41
N THR A 785 8.76 9.74 5.15
CA THR A 785 10.21 9.52 5.14
C THR A 785 10.87 10.14 3.91
N LEU A 786 10.31 9.90 2.72
CA LEU A 786 10.81 10.41 1.45
C LEU A 786 10.70 11.94 1.38
N PHE A 787 9.54 12.49 1.72
CA PHE A 787 9.38 13.93 1.82
C PHE A 787 10.17 14.52 2.99
N GLY A 788 10.36 13.75 4.06
CA GLY A 788 11.15 14.11 5.22
C GLY A 788 12.59 14.44 4.91
N LEU A 789 13.23 13.71 4.00
CA LEU A 789 14.58 14.01 3.52
C LEU A 789 14.66 15.44 2.94
N LEU A 790 13.71 15.80 2.06
CA LEU A 790 13.61 17.14 1.48
C LEU A 790 13.35 18.20 2.55
N ALA A 791 12.47 17.89 3.50
CA ALA A 791 12.14 18.81 4.59
C ALA A 791 13.35 19.11 5.49
N VAL A 792 14.18 18.11 5.79
CA VAL A 792 15.40 18.27 6.59
C VAL A 792 16.46 19.08 5.85
N GLU A 793 16.73 18.74 4.58
CA GLU A 793 17.71 19.48 3.78
C GLU A 793 17.29 20.96 3.63
N LEU A 794 15.99 21.22 3.48
CA LEU A 794 15.45 22.57 3.50
C LEU A 794 15.65 23.29 4.84
N ALA A 795 15.31 22.62 5.95
CA ALA A 795 15.41 23.18 7.28
C ALA A 795 16.86 23.55 7.65
N VAL A 796 17.80 22.66 7.33
CA VAL A 796 19.24 22.85 7.58
C VAL A 796 19.78 24.00 6.72
N THR A 797 19.46 24.01 5.43
CA THR A 797 19.92 25.06 4.49
C THR A 797 19.38 26.44 4.89
N LEU A 798 18.08 26.55 5.17
CA LEU A 798 17.49 27.82 5.63
C LEU A 798 18.05 28.29 6.96
N THR A 799 18.29 27.38 7.91
CA THR A 799 18.88 27.75 9.20
C THR A 799 20.28 28.31 9.02
N ARG A 800 21.07 27.70 8.12
CA ARG A 800 22.42 28.16 7.76
C ARG A 800 22.40 29.55 7.11
N ASP A 801 21.51 29.75 6.14
CA ASP A 801 21.56 30.93 5.25
C ASP A 801 20.79 32.13 5.80
N GLN A 802 19.69 31.90 6.54
CA GLN A 802 18.76 32.92 7.02
C GLN A 802 18.68 32.99 8.56
N GLY A 803 19.34 32.08 9.27
CA GLY A 803 19.35 32.01 10.73
C GLY A 803 18.17 31.24 11.35
N SER A 804 18.31 30.87 12.62
CA SER A 804 17.35 30.02 13.34
C SER A 804 16.01 30.69 13.62
N THR A 805 15.93 32.02 13.66
CA THR A 805 14.67 32.73 13.94
C THR A 805 13.62 32.49 12.86
N LEU A 806 14.03 32.52 11.58
CA LEU A 806 13.12 32.25 10.48
C LEU A 806 12.65 30.78 10.51
N THR A 807 13.56 29.85 10.75
CA THR A 807 13.23 28.42 10.75
C THR A 807 12.34 28.05 11.93
N SER A 808 12.57 28.57 13.14
CA SER A 808 11.64 28.41 14.26
C SER A 808 10.27 29.04 14.00
N GLY A 809 10.22 30.20 13.33
CA GLY A 809 8.97 30.85 12.93
C GLY A 809 8.16 30.00 11.92
N LEU A 810 8.84 29.43 10.92
CA LEU A 810 8.25 28.52 9.95
C LEU A 810 7.80 27.21 10.61
N ALA A 811 8.61 26.65 11.51
CA ALA A 811 8.27 25.44 12.27
C ALA A 811 6.95 25.62 13.04
N LEU A 812 6.80 26.75 13.74
CA LEU A 812 5.56 27.09 14.44
C LEU A 812 4.38 27.28 13.48
N ALA A 813 4.59 27.98 12.35
CA ALA A 813 3.53 28.20 11.36
C ALA A 813 3.03 26.87 10.76
N PHE A 814 3.95 25.99 10.37
CA PHE A 814 3.62 24.65 9.87
C PHE A 814 2.92 23.81 10.93
N PHE A 815 3.39 23.86 12.18
CA PHE A 815 2.76 23.14 13.27
C PHE A 815 1.33 23.60 13.52
N VAL A 816 1.07 24.91 13.50
CA VAL A 816 -0.29 25.47 13.62
C VAL A 816 -1.17 24.96 12.48
N VAL A 817 -0.70 24.98 11.23
CA VAL A 817 -1.47 24.41 10.10
C VAL A 817 -1.76 22.94 10.31
N SER A 818 -0.77 22.14 10.72
CA SER A 818 -0.98 20.72 11.02
C SER A 818 -2.05 20.53 12.10
N MET A 819 -1.95 21.26 13.22
CA MET A 819 -2.91 21.19 14.33
C MET A 819 -4.32 21.63 13.93
N LEU A 820 -4.46 22.62 13.04
CA LEU A 820 -5.77 23.00 12.49
C LEU A 820 -6.42 21.83 11.75
N PHE A 821 -5.65 21.07 10.97
CA PHE A 821 -6.16 19.93 10.21
C PHE A 821 -6.34 18.66 11.06
N VAL A 822 -5.52 18.47 12.10
CA VAL A 822 -5.74 17.49 13.18
C VAL A 822 -7.08 17.75 13.85
N TYR A 823 -7.38 19.00 14.19
CA TYR A 823 -8.68 19.38 14.75
C TYR A 823 -9.81 19.15 13.73
N ARG A 824 -9.60 19.53 12.47
CA ARG A 824 -10.60 19.43 11.40
C ARG A 824 -10.94 17.98 11.04
N SER A 825 -9.99 17.05 11.18
CA SER A 825 -10.20 15.63 10.87
C SER A 825 -11.24 14.99 11.78
N PHE A 826 -11.37 15.47 13.02
CA PHE A 826 -12.46 15.08 13.92
C PHE A 826 -13.63 16.06 13.86
N TYR A 827 -13.45 17.29 14.35
CA TYR A 827 -14.56 18.23 14.57
C TYR A 827 -15.24 18.71 13.28
N GLY A 828 -14.48 18.81 12.19
CA GLY A 828 -15.00 19.17 10.86
C GLY A 828 -15.65 17.99 10.11
N MET A 829 -15.52 16.78 10.66
CA MET A 829 -16.07 15.53 10.13
C MET A 829 -17.08 14.90 11.07
N ARG A 830 -17.53 15.55 12.15
CA ARG A 830 -18.56 14.91 13.01
C ARG A 830 -19.85 14.67 12.24
N ILE A 831 -20.55 13.61 12.62
CA ILE A 831 -21.95 13.40 12.25
C ILE A 831 -22.73 14.58 12.85
N GLY A 832 -23.21 15.48 12.00
CA GLY A 832 -23.98 16.63 12.44
C GLY A 832 -25.40 16.19 12.79
N SER A 833 -25.90 16.59 13.96
CA SER A 833 -27.34 16.77 14.15
C SER A 833 -27.74 17.98 13.30
N ASP A 834 -28.08 17.76 12.03
CA ASP A 834 -28.66 18.80 11.17
C ASP A 834 -30.10 19.19 11.60
N SER A 835 -30.40 19.13 12.91
CA SER A 835 -31.65 19.61 13.53
C SER A 835 -31.58 21.08 13.98
N THR A 836 -30.53 21.82 13.63
CA THR A 836 -30.50 23.29 13.69
C THR A 836 -30.14 23.86 12.34
N LYS A 837 -31.10 23.80 11.41
CA LYS A 837 -31.26 24.76 10.32
C LYS A 837 -32.74 25.05 10.12
#